data_AF-A0A7K0F8Z8-F1
#
_entry.id   AF-A0A7K0F8Z8-F1
#
_cell.length_a   1.000
_cell.length_b   1.000
_cell.length_c   1.000
_cell.angle_alpha   90.00
_cell.angle_beta   90.00
_cell.angle_gamma   90.00
#
_symmetry.space_group_name_H-M   'P 1'
#
loop_
_entity.id
_entity.type
_entity.pdbx_description
1 polymer ?
#
loop_
_entity_poly.entity_id
_entity_poly.type
_entity_poly.pdbx_seq_one_letter_code
_entity_poly.pdbx_strand_id
1 'polypeptide(L)'
;MLFHKKYTVRLSFLVLLFFNCTLSAQKQARLDGVQVAFLSDVHLQDLFGTFSDNEYRGILNPKTGKYTLLRTMASQLHSTRIFNENYFAFIAALDDIAKRKIKYVALPGDYTDDGQPIHVRGLEEILNKYRKKYGIEFFITTGNHDPVGPFAQESGKEDFLGNGGKNQPIYSKDKMYTPNLDLEQPVVVTADIAKMGYLGITEGLKDFGFYPNKKYKFWSTPFAAYTSGNYTYAKAAEASLLSNRTYEVAPGYEVPDVSYVVEPIDGLWLMAIDGNVYIPKKNATADPKDPKNYSEASTGYNNVLSNKKHLIKWVGDISLEAKKQGKTLIAFSHFPMIDFNDDASAEIKELLGSNKWQLNRVPTEEVAQVFADAGLKIHFGGHMHINDTGVRTTAKGNTLVNIQTPSLAAYIPAYKLLTIQKDNRVDIQTITIDNVPRYNELFDLYKTEYKFLESKQTKDIWNIDILKTKNYHEFTDFHLKELVRLRFLADDWPAAFKDFILKVSGEDLLVLANIKSDKDFDVILKNKENFKTEWEAAEQKTAALLAENNLKKEDFKNWTGYDFLVDFYRFRSADELALTDIGTERVKQYKILSQLFSENYKEETVSKEKPLQNQMRLFLIIFNKFMHEVPADHFSVDLKTGEVK
;
A
#
# COMPACT_ATOMS: atom_id res chain seq x y z
N MET A 1 91.73 22.06 -30.89
CA MET A 1 92.08 22.63 -29.57
C MET A 1 91.16 21.98 -28.54
N LEU A 2 91.61 20.90 -27.87
CA LEU A 2 92.21 20.93 -26.50
C LEU A 2 91.19 21.53 -25.50
N PHE A 3 90.55 20.78 -24.58
CA PHE A 3 91.17 19.99 -23.50
C PHE A 3 90.22 18.94 -22.85
N HIS A 4 90.76 17.74 -22.62
CA HIS A 4 90.80 16.91 -21.39
C HIS A 4 89.56 16.53 -20.56
N LYS A 5 89.26 15.21 -20.62
CA LYS A 5 88.90 14.23 -19.58
C LYS A 5 88.63 14.72 -18.13
N LYS A 6 87.56 14.15 -17.53
CA LYS A 6 87.62 13.39 -16.27
C LYS A 6 86.39 12.49 -16.10
N TYR A 7 86.66 11.25 -15.68
CA TYR A 7 85.67 10.24 -15.29
C TYR A 7 85.06 10.59 -13.94
N THR A 8 83.74 10.40 -13.81
CA THR A 8 83.10 10.32 -12.48
C THR A 8 82.03 9.25 -12.50
N VAL A 9 82.25 8.26 -11.63
CA VAL A 9 81.34 7.18 -11.23
C VAL A 9 79.98 7.77 -10.87
N ARG A 10 78.89 7.26 -11.46
CA ARG A 10 77.52 7.53 -11.00
C ARG A 10 76.94 6.29 -10.36
N LEU A 11 76.83 6.40 -9.04
CA LEU A 11 76.09 5.55 -8.13
C LEU A 11 74.58 5.64 -8.44
N SER A 12 73.91 4.49 -8.46
CA SER A 12 72.48 4.32 -8.62
C SER A 12 71.67 5.03 -7.53
N PHE A 13 70.56 5.68 -7.89
CA PHE A 13 69.39 5.82 -7.01
C PHE A 13 68.12 5.73 -7.85
N LEU A 14 67.49 4.55 -7.79
CA LEU A 14 66.16 4.29 -8.32
C LEU A 14 65.15 4.87 -7.31
N VAL A 15 64.51 5.99 -7.63
CA VAL A 15 63.42 6.55 -6.81
C VAL A 15 62.13 5.83 -7.17
N LEU A 16 61.74 4.84 -6.37
CA LEU A 16 60.39 4.26 -6.37
C LEU A 16 59.45 5.27 -5.68
N LEU A 17 58.72 6.03 -6.48
CA LEU A 17 57.56 6.81 -6.03
C LEU A 17 56.44 5.85 -5.64
N PHE A 18 56.40 5.47 -4.37
CA PHE A 18 55.18 4.92 -3.77
C PHE A 18 54.14 6.05 -3.72
N PHE A 19 53.21 6.04 -4.68
CA PHE A 19 51.93 6.72 -4.50
C PHE A 19 51.25 6.07 -3.29
N ASN A 20 51.27 6.79 -2.17
CA ASN A 20 50.38 6.54 -1.04
C ASN A 20 48.94 6.80 -1.49
N CYS A 21 48.35 5.85 -2.22
CA CYS A 21 46.91 5.68 -2.19
C CYS A 21 46.58 5.24 -0.76
N THR A 22 46.28 6.20 0.11
CA THR A 22 45.55 5.93 1.34
C THR A 22 44.18 5.39 0.93
N LEU A 23 44.11 4.08 0.69
CA LEU A 23 42.90 3.30 0.86
C LEU A 23 42.53 3.49 2.33
N SER A 24 41.74 4.53 2.59
CA SER A 24 40.98 4.60 3.83
C SER A 24 40.11 3.35 3.83
N ALA A 25 40.56 2.31 4.53
CA ALA A 25 39.74 1.17 4.89
C ALA A 25 38.60 1.75 5.75
N GLN A 26 37.53 2.16 5.07
CA GLN A 26 36.33 2.69 5.71
C GLN A 26 35.81 1.53 6.56
N LYS A 27 35.99 1.65 7.88
CA LYS A 27 35.57 0.64 8.85
C LYS A 27 34.09 0.37 8.56
N GLN A 28 33.77 -0.81 8.04
CA GLN A 28 32.41 -1.12 7.63
C GLN A 28 31.49 -0.93 8.83
N ALA A 29 30.51 -0.04 8.70
CA ALA A 29 29.62 0.28 9.79
C ALA A 29 28.88 -0.99 10.23
N ARG A 30 28.84 -1.24 11.54
CA ARG A 30 28.18 -2.43 12.08
C ARG A 30 26.68 -2.18 12.15
N LEU A 31 25.98 -2.47 11.05
CA LEU A 31 24.52 -2.38 10.93
C LEU A 31 23.79 -3.66 11.36
N ASP A 32 24.52 -4.74 11.66
CA ASP A 32 23.95 -6.00 12.12
C ASP A 32 23.01 -5.80 13.32
N GLY A 33 21.74 -6.16 13.15
CA GLY A 33 20.66 -5.97 14.12
C GLY A 33 19.97 -4.60 14.07
N VAL A 34 20.35 -3.69 13.18
CA VAL A 34 19.62 -2.42 12.98
C VAL A 34 18.26 -2.72 12.34
N GLN A 35 17.22 -2.09 12.88
CA GLN A 35 15.84 -2.30 12.47
C GLN A 35 15.19 -1.03 11.92
N VAL A 36 14.39 -1.18 10.86
CA VAL A 36 13.54 -0.12 10.29
C VAL A 36 12.13 -0.66 10.16
N ALA A 37 11.16 0.01 10.79
CA ALA A 37 9.73 -0.31 10.61
C ALA A 37 9.13 0.54 9.49
N PHE A 38 8.23 -0.03 8.70
CA PHE A 38 7.51 0.65 7.62
C PHE A 38 6.01 0.62 7.91
N LEU A 39 5.43 1.81 8.05
CA LEU A 39 4.00 2.04 8.29
C LEU A 39 3.42 2.80 7.11
N SER A 40 2.80 2.08 6.17
CA SER A 40 2.20 2.70 4.99
C SER A 40 0.70 2.91 5.17
N ASP A 41 0.16 3.90 4.46
CA ASP A 41 -1.30 4.07 4.32
C ASP A 41 -1.99 4.14 5.69
N VAL A 42 -1.39 4.89 6.63
CA VAL A 42 -1.95 5.07 7.97
C VAL A 42 -3.32 5.75 7.88
N HIS A 43 -3.50 6.66 6.91
CA HIS A 43 -4.74 7.36 6.64
C HIS A 43 -5.32 8.05 7.86
N LEU A 44 -4.45 8.68 8.68
CA LEU A 44 -4.84 9.23 9.97
C LEU A 44 -5.95 10.27 9.78
N GLN A 45 -7.12 9.95 10.30
CA GLN A 45 -8.15 10.92 10.65
C GLN A 45 -8.02 11.20 12.14
N ASP A 46 -7.57 12.40 12.49
CA ASP A 46 -7.48 12.82 13.89
C ASP A 46 -8.88 13.01 14.50
N LEU A 47 -9.36 11.92 15.11
CA LEU A 47 -10.65 11.81 15.77
C LEU A 47 -10.86 12.86 16.87
N PHE A 48 -9.78 13.32 17.51
CA PHE A 48 -9.83 14.22 18.66
C PHE A 48 -9.20 15.58 18.37
N GLY A 49 -8.92 15.86 17.10
CA GLY A 49 -8.40 17.14 16.65
C GLY A 49 -9.41 18.28 16.88
N THR A 50 -8.90 19.51 16.90
CA THR A 50 -9.71 20.72 17.03
C THR A 50 -9.50 21.61 15.81
N PHE A 51 -10.59 22.15 15.27
CA PHE A 51 -10.53 23.15 14.22
C PHE A 51 -9.97 24.46 14.77
N SER A 52 -9.09 25.10 14.00
CA SER A 52 -8.37 26.31 14.38
C SER A 52 -9.20 27.58 14.17
N ASP A 53 -10.23 27.50 13.33
CA ASP A 53 -11.08 28.62 12.90
C ASP A 53 -12.59 28.38 13.14
N ASN A 54 -12.96 27.27 13.81
CA ASN A 54 -14.35 26.93 14.09
C ASN A 54 -14.49 26.22 15.46
N GLU A 55 -15.55 26.52 16.21
CA GLU A 55 -15.81 25.95 17.54
C GLU A 55 -16.47 24.55 17.52
N TYR A 56 -16.87 24.05 16.35
CA TYR A 56 -17.46 22.72 16.22
C TYR A 56 -16.45 21.63 16.59
N ARG A 57 -16.85 20.69 17.47
CA ARG A 57 -15.96 19.67 18.05
C ARG A 57 -16.28 18.24 17.61
N GLY A 58 -17.32 18.05 16.80
CA GLY A 58 -17.87 16.73 16.48
C GLY A 58 -18.96 16.30 17.45
N ILE A 59 -19.22 14.99 17.51
CA ILE A 59 -20.25 14.39 18.38
C ILE A 59 -19.65 13.98 19.73
N LEU A 60 -20.40 14.18 20.81
CA LEU A 60 -19.98 13.77 22.15
C LEU A 60 -20.12 12.24 22.29
N ASN A 61 -19.01 11.56 22.58
CA ASN A 61 -19.04 10.15 22.95
C ASN A 61 -19.48 10.01 24.42
N PRO A 62 -20.68 9.47 24.72
CA PRO A 62 -21.21 9.40 26.08
C PRO A 62 -20.38 8.46 26.97
N LYS A 63 -19.66 7.50 26.39
CA LYS A 63 -18.81 6.55 27.12
C LYS A 63 -17.56 7.20 27.69
N THR A 64 -16.99 8.18 27.00
CA THR A 64 -15.70 8.79 27.36
C THR A 64 -15.80 10.27 27.74
N GLY A 65 -16.92 10.92 27.46
CA GLY A 65 -17.10 12.37 27.65
C GLY A 65 -16.28 13.22 26.67
N LYS A 66 -15.71 12.62 25.62
CA LYS A 66 -14.90 13.32 24.61
C LYS A 66 -15.70 13.57 23.34
N TYR A 67 -15.53 14.75 22.76
CA TYR A 67 -16.02 15.02 21.41
C TYR A 67 -15.14 14.33 20.38
N THR A 68 -15.75 13.83 19.31
CA THR A 68 -15.10 13.03 18.27
C THR A 68 -15.53 13.48 16.88
N LEU A 69 -14.57 13.71 15.99
CA LEU A 69 -14.75 13.96 14.56
C LEU A 69 -14.61 12.64 13.79
N LEU A 70 -15.60 11.75 13.91
CA LEU A 70 -15.62 10.46 13.20
C LEU A 70 -16.45 10.52 11.91
N ARG A 71 -16.10 9.66 10.94
CA ARG A 71 -16.94 9.38 9.76
C ARG A 71 -18.04 8.38 10.12
N THR A 72 -19.08 8.33 9.30
CA THR A 72 -20.13 7.32 9.43
C THR A 72 -19.60 5.90 9.18
N MET A 73 -20.20 4.91 9.83
CA MET A 73 -19.96 3.49 9.57
C MET A 73 -20.35 3.12 8.14
N ALA A 74 -21.43 3.72 7.60
CA ALA A 74 -21.78 3.55 6.20
C ALA A 74 -20.63 3.99 5.26
N SER A 75 -19.99 5.13 5.54
CA SER A 75 -18.84 5.59 4.74
C SER A 75 -17.66 4.62 4.82
N GLN A 76 -17.30 4.18 6.03
CA GLN A 76 -16.15 3.28 6.17
C GLN A 76 -16.36 1.94 5.46
N LEU A 77 -17.58 1.39 5.47
CA LEU A 77 -17.87 0.08 4.86
C LEU A 77 -18.05 0.13 3.33
N HIS A 78 -18.07 1.34 2.74
CA HIS A 78 -17.97 1.52 1.28
C HIS A 78 -16.55 1.93 0.82
N SER A 79 -15.65 2.17 1.76
CA SER A 79 -14.27 2.57 1.51
C SER A 79 -13.30 1.41 1.65
N THR A 80 -12.29 1.32 0.77
CA THR A 80 -11.20 0.33 0.88
C THR A 80 -10.25 0.58 2.07
N ARG A 81 -10.56 1.59 2.88
CA ARG A 81 -9.90 1.88 4.16
C ARG A 81 -10.94 2.24 5.23
N ILE A 82 -10.65 1.82 6.44
CA ILE A 82 -11.31 2.28 7.66
C ILE A 82 -10.86 3.71 7.96
N PHE A 83 -11.80 4.61 8.25
CA PHE A 83 -11.48 6.02 8.50
C PHE A 83 -11.23 6.35 9.98
N ASN A 84 -11.81 5.57 10.90
CA ASN A 84 -11.87 5.97 12.30
C ASN A 84 -10.95 5.12 13.19
N GLU A 85 -11.11 3.79 13.18
CA GLU A 85 -10.41 2.91 14.12
C GLU A 85 -8.90 2.81 13.85
N ASN A 86 -8.46 3.13 12.63
CA ASN A 86 -7.06 3.24 12.26
C ASN A 86 -6.31 4.30 13.09
N TYR A 87 -7.00 5.31 13.66
CA TYR A 87 -6.43 6.20 14.67
C TYR A 87 -5.86 5.43 15.86
N PHE A 88 -6.64 4.49 16.41
CA PHE A 88 -6.22 3.66 17.53
C PHE A 88 -5.16 2.64 17.09
N ALA A 89 -5.32 2.07 15.90
CA ALA A 89 -4.37 1.10 15.35
C ALA A 89 -2.99 1.72 15.14
N PHE A 90 -2.92 2.98 14.68
CA PHE A 90 -1.66 3.69 14.51
C PHE A 90 -0.92 3.90 15.85
N ILE A 91 -1.65 4.30 16.88
CA ILE A 91 -1.08 4.42 18.24
C ILE A 91 -0.61 3.06 18.75
N ALA A 92 -1.39 2.00 18.55
CA ALA A 92 -1.02 0.64 18.96
C ALA A 92 0.24 0.14 18.23
N ALA A 93 0.37 0.40 16.93
CA ALA A 93 1.56 0.06 16.15
C ALA A 93 2.79 0.83 16.64
N LEU A 94 2.67 2.13 16.90
CA LEU A 94 3.76 2.94 17.46
C LEU A 94 4.15 2.49 18.88
N ASP A 95 3.20 2.06 19.70
CA ASP A 95 3.46 1.49 21.03
C ASP A 95 4.20 0.14 20.92
N ASP A 96 3.83 -0.72 19.98
CA ASP A 96 4.55 -1.98 19.70
C ASP A 96 5.98 -1.71 19.22
N ILE A 97 6.17 -0.79 18.27
CA ILE A 97 7.49 -0.35 17.79
C ILE A 97 8.35 0.18 18.94
N ALA A 98 7.78 1.02 19.80
CA ALA A 98 8.47 1.55 20.97
C ALA A 98 8.84 0.44 21.98
N LYS A 99 7.94 -0.52 22.21
CA LYS A 99 8.18 -1.70 23.08
C LYS A 99 9.31 -2.57 22.55
N ARG A 100 9.40 -2.73 21.22
CA ARG A 100 10.51 -3.43 20.52
C ARG A 100 11.80 -2.62 20.48
N LYS A 101 11.77 -1.36 20.92
CA LYS A 101 12.91 -0.42 20.92
C LYS A 101 13.46 -0.10 19.53
N ILE A 102 12.62 -0.24 18.50
CA ILE A 102 12.96 0.13 17.13
C ILE A 102 13.14 1.66 17.07
N LYS A 103 14.20 2.11 16.39
CA LYS A 103 14.61 3.52 16.36
C LYS A 103 14.27 4.25 15.07
N TYR A 104 14.16 3.54 13.96
CA TYR A 104 13.90 4.12 12.65
C TYR A 104 12.56 3.63 12.14
N VAL A 105 11.71 4.57 11.75
CA VAL A 105 10.38 4.30 11.22
C VAL A 105 10.21 5.08 9.93
N ALA A 106 9.86 4.40 8.85
CA ALA A 106 9.54 5.01 7.57
C ALA A 106 8.02 4.97 7.34
N LEU A 107 7.46 6.04 6.77
CA LEU A 107 6.05 6.09 6.36
C LEU A 107 5.98 6.27 4.84
N PRO A 108 5.73 5.19 4.08
CA PRO A 108 5.59 5.21 2.61
C PRO A 108 4.28 5.88 2.11
N GLY A 109 4.06 7.14 2.49
CA GLY A 109 2.91 7.94 2.04
C GLY A 109 1.57 7.53 2.64
N ASP A 110 0.56 8.33 2.31
CA ASP A 110 -0.83 8.25 2.75
C ASP A 110 -0.96 8.14 4.27
N TYR A 111 -0.22 9.00 4.97
CA TYR A 111 -0.20 9.01 6.43
C TYR A 111 -1.34 9.85 7.04
N THR A 112 -2.00 10.70 6.23
CA THR A 112 -3.12 11.56 6.65
C THR A 112 -4.35 11.33 5.79
N ASP A 113 -5.55 11.63 6.33
CA ASP A 113 -6.74 11.74 5.49
C ASP A 113 -6.69 13.04 4.66
N ASP A 114 -6.42 12.90 3.37
CA ASP A 114 -6.46 13.97 2.36
C ASP A 114 -5.56 15.19 2.64
N GLY A 115 -4.51 15.05 3.45
CA GLY A 115 -3.58 16.14 3.72
C GLY A 115 -4.23 17.31 4.44
N GLN A 116 -5.33 17.06 5.15
CA GLN A 116 -6.13 18.11 5.75
C GLN A 116 -5.38 18.71 6.94
N PRO A 117 -5.36 20.04 7.11
CA PRO A 117 -4.60 20.71 8.17
C PRO A 117 -4.81 20.13 9.58
N ILE A 118 -6.04 19.77 9.94
CA ILE A 118 -6.34 19.15 11.23
C ILE A 118 -5.60 17.82 11.43
N HIS A 119 -5.55 16.98 10.39
CA HIS A 119 -4.93 15.66 10.45
C HIS A 119 -3.40 15.74 10.36
N VAL A 120 -2.87 16.71 9.61
CA VAL A 120 -1.42 16.99 9.56
C VAL A 120 -0.90 17.41 10.94
N ARG A 121 -1.62 18.31 11.64
CA ARG A 121 -1.27 18.70 13.02
C ARG A 121 -1.37 17.51 13.98
N GLY A 122 -2.45 16.72 13.91
CA GLY A 122 -2.61 15.52 14.72
C GLY A 122 -1.47 14.51 14.51
N LEU A 123 -1.07 14.27 13.27
CA LEU A 123 0.07 13.42 12.94
C LEU A 123 1.37 13.98 13.52
N GLU A 124 1.65 15.27 13.31
CA GLU A 124 2.83 15.94 13.85
C GLU A 124 2.91 15.76 15.38
N GLU A 125 1.81 15.99 16.09
CA GLU A 125 1.74 15.85 17.55
C GLU A 125 2.03 14.40 18.00
N ILE A 126 1.41 13.42 17.34
CA ILE A 126 1.62 11.99 17.64
C ILE A 126 3.08 11.62 17.39
N LEU A 127 3.63 11.89 16.21
CA LEU A 127 5.01 11.55 15.88
C LEU A 127 5.99 12.25 16.82
N ASN A 128 5.76 13.52 17.16
CA ASN A 128 6.59 14.25 18.11
C ASN A 128 6.57 13.65 19.52
N LYS A 129 5.42 13.15 19.98
CA LYS A 129 5.31 12.46 21.27
C LYS A 129 6.20 11.22 21.30
N TYR A 130 6.16 10.37 20.27
CA TYR A 130 6.99 9.16 20.20
C TYR A 130 8.48 9.48 20.00
N ARG A 131 8.80 10.51 19.19
CA ARG A 131 10.16 11.03 19.04
C ARG A 131 10.75 11.45 20.37
N LYS A 132 10.04 12.29 21.13
CA LYS A 132 10.52 12.82 22.43
C LYS A 132 10.59 11.75 23.50
N LYS A 133 9.60 10.84 23.57
CA LYS A 133 9.49 9.85 24.65
C LYS A 133 10.39 8.63 24.45
N TYR A 134 10.51 8.15 23.21
CA TYR A 134 11.19 6.87 22.91
C TYR A 134 12.43 7.04 22.02
N GLY A 135 12.70 8.26 21.52
CA GLY A 135 13.82 8.53 20.63
C GLY A 135 13.65 7.88 19.26
N ILE A 136 12.43 7.74 18.77
CA ILE A 136 12.13 7.25 17.42
C ILE A 136 12.38 8.37 16.41
N GLU A 137 13.02 8.03 15.30
CA GLU A 137 13.21 8.89 14.14
C GLU A 137 12.27 8.45 13.03
N PHE A 138 11.51 9.41 12.50
CA PHE A 138 10.54 9.18 11.43
C PHE A 138 11.07 9.75 10.11
N PHE A 139 10.89 8.98 9.03
CA PHE A 139 11.22 9.35 7.66
C PHE A 139 10.01 9.14 6.78
N ILE A 140 9.43 10.22 6.27
CA ILE A 140 8.18 10.16 5.50
C ILE A 140 8.44 10.54 4.04
N THR A 141 7.60 10.04 3.15
CA THR A 141 7.44 10.51 1.76
C THR A 141 5.96 10.71 1.49
N THR A 142 5.59 11.39 0.41
CA THR A 142 4.20 11.69 0.08
C THR A 142 3.51 10.53 -0.64
N GLY A 143 2.25 10.27 -0.28
CA GLY A 143 1.29 9.50 -1.08
C GLY A 143 0.27 10.40 -1.76
N ASN A 144 -0.69 9.82 -2.50
CA ASN A 144 -1.66 10.60 -3.27
C ASN A 144 -2.78 11.21 -2.42
N HIS A 145 -2.82 10.91 -1.11
CA HIS A 145 -3.70 11.55 -0.14
C HIS A 145 -2.97 12.56 0.76
N ASP A 146 -1.64 12.71 0.69
CA ASP A 146 -0.95 13.67 1.56
C ASP A 146 -0.88 15.06 0.94
N PRO A 147 -0.36 15.23 -0.28
CA PRO A 147 -0.98 16.17 -1.19
C PRO A 147 -1.94 15.41 -2.10
N VAL A 148 -3.22 15.78 -2.07
CA VAL A 148 -4.17 15.32 -3.11
C VAL A 148 -3.90 16.02 -4.45
N GLY A 149 -3.26 17.18 -4.40
CA GLY A 149 -2.82 17.98 -5.55
C GLY A 149 -1.55 18.75 -5.22
N PRO A 150 -0.85 19.34 -6.21
CA PRO A 150 0.43 19.99 -5.96
C PRO A 150 0.28 21.26 -5.10
N PHE A 151 -0.89 21.89 -5.12
CA PHE A 151 -1.19 23.13 -4.41
C PHE A 151 -2.44 22.98 -3.53
N ALA A 152 -2.56 23.87 -2.53
CA ALA A 152 -3.69 23.88 -1.61
C ALA A 152 -5.01 24.11 -2.36
N GLN A 153 -6.04 23.36 -1.98
CA GLN A 153 -7.34 23.39 -2.64
C GLN A 153 -8.49 23.30 -1.65
N GLU A 154 -9.56 24.04 -1.96
CA GLU A 154 -10.81 23.94 -1.22
C GLU A 154 -11.41 22.55 -1.35
N SER A 155 -11.99 22.02 -0.27
CA SER A 155 -12.58 20.69 -0.23
C SER A 155 -13.59 20.54 0.92
N GLY A 156 -14.23 19.39 1.00
CA GLY A 156 -15.07 19.03 2.12
C GLY A 156 -15.52 17.58 2.02
N LYS A 157 -16.22 17.11 3.04
CA LYS A 157 -16.81 15.77 3.11
C LYS A 157 -18.18 15.87 3.76
N GLU A 158 -19.18 15.22 3.17
CA GLU A 158 -20.56 15.24 3.66
C GLU A 158 -20.85 14.28 4.81
N ASP A 159 -19.97 13.32 5.07
CA ASP A 159 -20.26 12.06 5.76
C ASP A 159 -19.51 11.88 7.09
N PHE A 160 -19.24 12.98 7.80
CA PHE A 160 -18.96 12.90 9.24
C PHE A 160 -20.22 12.48 9.99
N LEU A 161 -20.08 11.84 11.15
CA LEU A 161 -21.22 11.51 11.99
C LEU A 161 -21.66 12.71 12.83
N GLY A 162 -22.90 13.15 12.63
CA GLY A 162 -23.53 14.26 13.32
C GLY A 162 -24.56 13.83 14.36
N ASN A 163 -25.18 14.83 15.00
CA ASN A 163 -26.17 14.60 16.05
C ASN A 163 -27.37 13.76 15.54
N GLY A 164 -27.89 12.87 16.38
CA GLY A 164 -29.05 12.03 16.06
C GLY A 164 -28.80 10.98 14.96
N GLY A 165 -27.54 10.65 14.66
CA GLY A 165 -27.18 9.67 13.63
C GLY A 165 -27.21 10.20 12.19
N LYS A 166 -27.49 11.50 12.01
CA LYS A 166 -27.44 12.18 10.70
C LYS A 166 -26.00 12.40 10.25
N ASN A 167 -25.80 12.56 8.96
CA ASN A 167 -24.53 13.03 8.41
C ASN A 167 -24.26 14.48 8.84
N GLN A 168 -22.98 14.82 9.05
CA GLN A 168 -22.49 16.16 9.31
C GLN A 168 -21.58 16.59 8.15
N PRO A 169 -22.08 17.41 7.22
CA PRO A 169 -21.24 18.00 6.20
C PRO A 169 -20.25 18.99 6.79
N ILE A 170 -18.97 18.87 6.42
CA ILE A 170 -17.89 19.77 6.80
C ILE A 170 -17.13 20.19 5.54
N TYR A 171 -17.10 21.49 5.25
CA TYR A 171 -16.54 22.04 4.01
C TYR A 171 -15.63 23.24 4.28
N SER A 172 -14.62 23.46 3.44
CA SER A 172 -13.62 24.51 3.68
C SER A 172 -14.11 25.91 3.38
N LYS A 173 -15.18 26.01 2.59
CA LYS A 173 -15.76 27.27 2.17
C LYS A 173 -17.28 27.20 2.14
N ASP A 174 -17.89 28.33 2.48
CA ASP A 174 -19.34 28.53 2.38
C ASP A 174 -19.84 28.26 0.95
N LYS A 175 -21.07 27.73 0.84
CA LYS A 175 -21.77 27.40 -0.42
C LYS A 175 -21.12 26.35 -1.30
N MET A 176 -20.12 25.61 -0.82
CA MET A 176 -19.60 24.44 -1.55
C MET A 176 -20.58 23.26 -1.54
N TYR A 177 -21.48 23.21 -0.57
CA TYR A 177 -22.44 22.12 -0.39
C TYR A 177 -23.77 22.66 0.14
N THR A 178 -24.87 22.07 -0.33
CA THR A 178 -26.23 22.37 0.15
C THR A 178 -26.75 21.13 0.85
N PRO A 179 -26.92 21.13 2.18
CA PRO A 179 -27.29 19.94 2.92
C PRO A 179 -28.78 19.61 2.76
N ASN A 180 -29.10 18.32 2.67
CA ASN A 180 -30.46 17.84 2.85
C ASN A 180 -30.77 17.71 4.34
N LEU A 181 -31.44 18.70 4.93
CA LEU A 181 -31.69 18.76 6.38
C LEU A 181 -32.54 17.60 6.94
N ASP A 182 -33.23 16.83 6.09
CA ASP A 182 -33.93 15.61 6.51
C ASP A 182 -32.97 14.46 6.83
N LEU A 183 -31.79 14.47 6.19
CA LEU A 183 -30.77 13.42 6.25
C LEU A 183 -29.48 13.88 6.93
N GLU A 184 -29.24 15.19 6.94
CA GLU A 184 -27.96 15.80 7.26
C GLU A 184 -28.13 16.97 8.24
N GLN A 185 -27.05 17.34 8.90
CA GLN A 185 -26.93 18.54 9.71
C GLN A 185 -26.58 19.77 8.86
N PRO A 186 -26.76 21.00 9.37
CA PRO A 186 -26.22 22.19 8.72
C PRO A 186 -24.71 22.08 8.50
N VAL A 187 -24.21 22.60 7.38
CA VAL A 187 -22.78 22.55 7.01
C VAL A 187 -21.95 23.29 8.06
N VAL A 188 -20.88 22.64 8.52
CA VAL A 188 -19.80 23.29 9.27
C VAL A 188 -18.77 23.80 8.26
N VAL A 189 -18.40 25.07 8.37
CA VAL A 189 -17.39 25.70 7.49
C VAL A 189 -16.09 25.92 8.25
N THR A 190 -14.99 25.34 7.78
CA THR A 190 -13.66 25.44 8.41
C THR A 190 -12.54 25.21 7.40
N ALA A 191 -11.55 26.11 7.33
CA ALA A 191 -10.40 25.97 6.43
C ALA A 191 -9.57 24.70 6.71
N ASP A 192 -9.70 24.11 7.90
CA ASP A 192 -8.94 22.92 8.30
C ASP A 192 -9.38 21.61 7.62
N ILE A 193 -10.49 21.62 6.87
CA ILE A 193 -10.92 20.50 6.03
C ILE A 193 -10.50 20.66 4.56
N ALA A 194 -9.84 21.78 4.21
CA ALA A 194 -9.19 21.97 2.91
C ALA A 194 -8.07 20.95 2.71
N LYS A 195 -7.72 20.65 1.47
CA LYS A 195 -6.59 19.76 1.14
C LYS A 195 -5.33 20.60 0.99
N MET A 196 -4.28 20.28 1.75
CA MET A 196 -2.98 20.92 1.56
C MET A 196 -2.32 20.48 0.25
N GLY A 197 -1.49 21.36 -0.32
CA GLY A 197 -0.51 20.98 -1.33
C GLY A 197 0.85 20.68 -0.69
N TYR A 198 1.88 20.47 -1.52
CA TYR A 198 3.23 20.16 -1.04
C TYR A 198 3.78 21.16 -0.02
N LEU A 199 3.48 22.45 -0.17
CA LEU A 199 3.96 23.48 0.75
C LEU A 199 3.46 23.23 2.18
N GLY A 200 2.14 23.10 2.36
CA GLY A 200 1.55 22.88 3.68
C GLY A 200 2.03 21.57 4.32
N ILE A 201 2.13 20.50 3.52
CA ILE A 201 2.60 19.20 3.99
C ILE A 201 4.07 19.25 4.41
N THR A 202 4.95 19.78 3.56
CA THR A 202 6.38 19.80 3.87
C THR A 202 6.74 20.79 4.97
N GLU A 203 6.00 21.89 5.15
CA GLU A 203 6.18 22.79 6.28
C GLU A 203 5.66 22.20 7.59
N GLY A 204 4.47 21.61 7.58
CA GLY A 204 3.84 20.99 8.77
C GLY A 204 4.56 19.74 9.26
N LEU A 205 5.26 19.02 8.38
CA LEU A 205 5.95 17.76 8.70
C LEU A 205 7.46 17.80 8.42
N LYS A 206 8.05 19.00 8.36
CA LYS A 206 9.45 19.24 7.95
C LYS A 206 10.50 18.36 8.66
N ASP A 207 10.26 18.11 9.94
CA ASP A 207 11.19 17.45 10.87
C ASP A 207 11.25 15.92 10.68
N PHE A 208 10.38 15.36 9.84
CA PHE A 208 10.25 13.92 9.62
C PHE A 208 10.87 13.46 8.30
N GLY A 209 11.99 14.09 7.93
CA GLY A 209 12.85 13.69 6.81
C GLY A 209 12.84 14.64 5.60
N PHE A 210 11.77 15.41 5.39
CA PHE A 210 11.68 16.39 4.30
C PHE A 210 12.78 17.46 4.34
N TYR A 211 13.33 17.75 5.52
CA TYR A 211 14.44 18.68 5.75
C TYR A 211 15.61 17.96 6.45
N PRO A 212 16.85 18.42 6.24
CA PRO A 212 18.01 17.84 6.91
C PRO A 212 17.99 18.14 8.41
N ASN A 213 18.63 17.27 9.18
CA ASN A 213 18.92 17.46 10.58
C ASN A 213 20.44 17.45 10.80
N LYS A 214 20.94 18.25 11.75
CA LYS A 214 22.38 18.31 12.08
C LYS A 214 22.98 16.96 12.52
N LYS A 215 22.15 16.02 12.96
CA LYS A 215 22.58 14.65 13.32
C LYS A 215 22.82 13.74 12.12
N TYR A 216 22.22 14.05 10.96
CA TYR A 216 22.37 13.23 9.77
C TYR A 216 23.79 13.36 9.23
N LYS A 217 24.36 12.23 8.82
CA LYS A 217 25.71 12.18 8.21
C LYS A 217 25.68 12.65 6.77
N PHE A 218 24.55 12.43 6.11
CA PHE A 218 24.29 12.83 4.74
C PHE A 218 22.78 13.05 4.58
N TRP A 219 22.43 14.05 3.78
CA TRP A 219 21.06 14.29 3.33
C TRP A 219 21.12 14.96 1.96
N SER A 220 20.33 14.53 0.99
CA SER A 220 20.34 15.10 -0.37
C SER A 220 19.01 14.94 -1.08
N THR A 221 18.74 15.78 -2.07
CA THR A 221 17.59 15.71 -2.99
C THR A 221 18.07 15.52 -4.44
N PRO A 222 17.16 15.25 -5.39
CA PRO A 222 17.48 15.27 -6.83
C PRO A 222 18.07 16.57 -7.36
N PHE A 223 17.88 17.68 -6.64
CA PHE A 223 18.25 19.03 -7.07
C PHE A 223 19.47 19.58 -6.33
N ALA A 224 20.02 18.83 -5.37
CA ALA A 224 21.16 19.25 -4.61
C ALA A 224 22.43 19.33 -5.48
N ALA A 225 23.15 20.44 -5.39
CA ALA A 225 24.42 20.67 -6.10
C ALA A 225 25.65 20.11 -5.36
N TYR A 226 25.47 19.14 -4.47
CA TYR A 226 26.54 18.56 -3.65
C TYR A 226 26.45 17.03 -3.64
N THR A 227 27.52 16.40 -3.15
CA THR A 227 27.67 14.94 -3.00
C THR A 227 27.87 14.60 -1.53
N SER A 228 27.92 13.31 -1.15
CA SER A 228 28.19 12.97 0.25
C SER A 228 29.59 13.44 0.71
N GLY A 229 30.57 13.48 -0.21
CA GLY A 229 31.95 13.86 0.09
C GLY A 229 32.17 15.34 0.41
N ASN A 230 31.25 16.22 0.02
CA ASN A 230 31.32 17.66 0.29
C ASN A 230 30.03 18.23 0.92
N TYR A 231 29.25 17.34 1.51
CA TYR A 231 28.02 17.63 2.25
C TYR A 231 28.29 18.55 3.45
N THR A 232 27.40 19.51 3.64
CA THR A 232 27.28 20.24 4.91
C THR A 232 25.81 20.46 5.22
N TYR A 233 25.48 20.57 6.52
CA TYR A 233 24.12 20.89 6.94
C TYR A 233 23.59 22.18 6.31
N ALA A 234 24.44 23.21 6.17
CA ALA A 234 24.05 24.49 5.59
C ALA A 234 23.63 24.36 4.11
N LYS A 235 24.44 23.65 3.29
CA LYS A 235 24.09 23.38 1.88
C LYS A 235 22.81 22.58 1.77
N ALA A 236 22.63 21.59 2.66
CA ALA A 236 21.44 20.77 2.67
C ALA A 236 20.19 21.55 3.06
N ALA A 237 20.29 22.45 4.05
CA ALA A 237 19.17 23.28 4.49
C ALA A 237 18.70 24.22 3.38
N GLU A 238 19.62 24.75 2.57
CA GLU A 238 19.30 25.53 1.38
C GLU A 238 18.65 24.65 0.28
N ALA A 239 19.22 23.47 0.01
CA ALA A 239 18.67 22.53 -0.97
C ALA A 239 17.30 21.92 -0.56
N SER A 240 16.95 21.98 0.73
CA SER A 240 15.66 21.46 1.22
C SER A 240 14.47 22.38 0.99
N LEU A 241 14.70 23.68 0.73
CA LEU A 241 13.63 24.63 0.45
C LEU A 241 12.81 24.16 -0.75
N LEU A 242 11.49 24.17 -0.64
CA LEU A 242 10.60 23.62 -1.67
C LEU A 242 10.77 24.32 -3.04
N SER A 243 11.08 25.62 -3.03
CA SER A 243 11.37 26.40 -4.25
C SER A 243 12.60 25.90 -5.01
N ASN A 244 13.50 25.16 -4.36
CA ASN A 244 14.69 24.57 -4.98
C ASN A 244 14.46 23.10 -5.39
N ARG A 245 13.22 22.62 -5.27
CA ARG A 245 12.84 21.21 -5.44
C ARG A 245 11.66 21.08 -6.41
N THR A 246 11.71 21.80 -7.51
CA THR A 246 10.67 21.82 -8.54
C THR A 246 11.20 21.27 -9.86
N TYR A 247 10.29 20.72 -10.66
CA TYR A 247 10.56 20.33 -12.03
C TYR A 247 9.37 20.71 -12.92
N GLU A 248 9.64 20.89 -14.21
CA GLU A 248 8.61 21.17 -15.20
C GLU A 248 7.94 19.85 -15.63
N VAL A 249 6.70 19.61 -15.20
CA VAL A 249 5.95 18.38 -15.52
C VAL A 249 5.32 18.43 -16.92
N ALA A 250 5.02 19.65 -17.38
CA ALA A 250 4.56 20.00 -18.73
C ALA A 250 4.96 21.46 -19.01
N PRO A 251 5.06 21.90 -20.28
CA PRO A 251 5.48 23.26 -20.62
C PRO A 251 4.70 24.34 -19.86
N GLY A 252 5.39 25.13 -19.03
CA GLY A 252 4.82 26.19 -18.19
C GLY A 252 4.17 25.74 -16.88
N TYR A 253 4.20 24.44 -16.55
CA TYR A 253 3.67 23.88 -15.30
C TYR A 253 4.80 23.26 -14.49
N GLU A 254 5.18 23.92 -13.40
CA GLU A 254 6.15 23.41 -12.44
C GLU A 254 5.45 22.83 -11.22
N VAL A 255 5.91 21.66 -10.78
CA VAL A 255 5.42 21.01 -9.56
C VAL A 255 6.59 20.58 -8.68
N PRO A 256 6.42 20.53 -7.35
CA PRO A 256 7.46 20.03 -6.47
C PRO A 256 7.75 18.54 -6.62
N ASP A 257 8.96 18.14 -6.28
CA ASP A 257 9.40 16.76 -6.05
C ASP A 257 10.13 16.69 -4.71
N VAL A 258 9.51 16.03 -3.75
CA VAL A 258 9.99 15.98 -2.37
C VAL A 258 10.80 14.73 -2.04
N SER A 259 11.35 14.06 -3.06
CA SER A 259 12.29 12.95 -2.88
C SER A 259 13.55 13.40 -2.13
N TYR A 260 14.09 12.52 -1.29
CA TYR A 260 15.37 12.72 -0.59
C TYR A 260 16.03 11.40 -0.18
N VAL A 261 17.34 11.46 0.06
CA VAL A 261 18.09 10.38 0.71
C VAL A 261 18.69 10.90 2.01
N VAL A 262 18.75 10.06 3.03
CA VAL A 262 19.29 10.39 4.35
C VAL A 262 20.16 9.27 4.92
N GLU A 263 21.25 9.65 5.59
CA GLU A 263 22.08 8.75 6.38
C GLU A 263 21.92 9.07 7.88
N PRO A 264 20.95 8.44 8.58
CA PRO A 264 20.72 8.71 10.00
C PRO A 264 21.80 8.12 10.91
N ILE A 265 22.41 7.00 10.50
CA ILE A 265 23.57 6.38 11.14
C ILE A 265 24.56 5.93 10.08
N ASP A 266 25.81 5.72 10.51
CA ASP A 266 26.87 5.34 9.59
C ASP A 266 26.49 4.05 8.86
N GLY A 267 26.53 4.08 7.54
CA GLY A 267 26.30 2.92 6.68
C GLY A 267 24.86 2.72 6.19
N LEU A 268 23.85 3.28 6.86
CA LEU A 268 22.45 3.09 6.47
C LEU A 268 21.95 4.30 5.69
N TRP A 269 21.59 4.12 4.42
CA TRP A 269 20.91 5.12 3.60
C TRP A 269 19.45 4.74 3.43
N LEU A 270 18.56 5.68 3.78
CA LEU A 270 17.12 5.58 3.50
C LEU A 270 16.80 6.55 2.37
N MET A 271 16.22 6.04 1.28
CA MET A 271 15.79 6.85 0.14
C MET A 271 14.26 6.91 0.10
N ALA A 272 13.75 8.09 0.39
CA ALA A 272 12.34 8.43 0.29
C ALA A 272 12.07 8.97 -1.12
N ILE A 273 11.26 8.25 -1.90
CA ILE A 273 10.93 8.66 -3.27
C ILE A 273 9.51 9.22 -3.30
N ASP A 274 9.35 10.42 -3.84
CA ASP A 274 8.04 11.00 -4.16
C ASP A 274 7.60 10.50 -5.54
N GLY A 275 6.71 9.51 -5.53
CA GLY A 275 6.13 8.94 -6.75
C GLY A 275 4.93 9.71 -7.31
N ASN A 276 4.47 10.79 -6.66
CA ASN A 276 3.32 11.55 -7.13
C ASN A 276 3.67 12.32 -8.41
N VAL A 277 2.79 12.25 -9.41
CA VAL A 277 2.92 13.02 -10.65
C VAL A 277 1.60 13.70 -10.97
N TYR A 278 1.56 15.02 -10.81
CA TYR A 278 0.38 15.84 -11.11
C TYR A 278 0.49 16.41 -12.51
N ILE A 279 -0.14 15.74 -13.46
CA ILE A 279 -0.14 16.18 -14.87
C ILE A 279 -1.31 17.15 -15.08
N PRO A 280 -1.09 18.33 -15.70
CA PRO A 280 -2.17 19.23 -16.07
C PRO A 280 -3.23 18.55 -16.96
N LYS A 281 -4.50 18.84 -16.69
CA LYS A 281 -5.65 18.38 -17.48
C LYS A 281 -5.60 19.01 -18.87
N LYS A 282 -6.15 18.30 -19.86
CA LYS A 282 -6.18 18.76 -21.27
C LYS A 282 -6.83 20.13 -21.47
N ASN A 283 -7.77 20.49 -20.60
CA ASN A 283 -8.51 21.75 -20.61
C ASN A 283 -8.07 22.71 -19.48
N ALA A 284 -6.84 22.56 -18.96
CA ALA A 284 -6.30 23.44 -17.95
C ALA A 284 -6.33 24.91 -18.41
N THR A 285 -6.62 25.81 -17.47
CA THR A 285 -6.54 27.25 -17.70
C THR A 285 -5.07 27.70 -17.77
N ALA A 286 -4.84 28.95 -18.17
CA ALA A 286 -3.50 29.51 -18.29
C ALA A 286 -2.78 29.74 -16.95
N ASP A 287 -3.44 29.59 -15.79
CA ASP A 287 -2.78 29.75 -14.48
C ASP A 287 -2.22 28.42 -13.96
N PRO A 288 -0.90 28.18 -14.01
CA PRO A 288 -0.31 26.93 -13.55
C PRO A 288 -0.39 26.74 -12.03
N LYS A 289 -0.80 27.76 -11.26
CA LYS A 289 -0.95 27.64 -9.80
C LYS A 289 -2.37 27.25 -9.37
N ASP A 290 -3.35 27.23 -10.28
CA ASP A 290 -4.69 26.76 -9.95
C ASP A 290 -4.68 25.23 -9.74
N PRO A 291 -4.95 24.72 -8.53
CA PRO A 291 -4.95 23.27 -8.27
C PRO A 291 -5.96 22.52 -9.13
N LYS A 292 -7.04 23.16 -9.59
CA LYS A 292 -8.07 22.53 -10.44
C LYS A 292 -7.52 22.09 -11.80
N ASN A 293 -6.41 22.68 -12.22
CA ASN A 293 -5.76 22.34 -13.49
C ASN A 293 -5.08 20.98 -13.47
N TYR A 294 -4.86 20.34 -12.32
CA TYR A 294 -4.10 19.11 -12.23
C TYR A 294 -5.00 17.88 -12.09
N SER A 295 -4.55 16.77 -12.67
CA SER A 295 -5.12 15.43 -12.44
C SER A 295 -4.58 14.86 -11.12
N GLU A 296 -5.33 13.94 -10.51
CA GLU A 296 -4.88 13.20 -9.32
C GLU A 296 -3.70 12.26 -9.66
N ALA A 297 -2.79 12.08 -8.70
CA ALA A 297 -1.61 11.23 -8.84
C ALA A 297 -1.94 9.74 -8.59
N SER A 298 -2.77 9.11 -9.43
CA SER A 298 -3.27 7.75 -9.17
C SER A 298 -2.50 6.61 -9.85
N THR A 299 -1.68 6.89 -10.87
CA THR A 299 -1.01 5.85 -11.68
C THR A 299 0.47 5.62 -11.31
N GLY A 300 0.95 6.32 -10.27
CA GLY A 300 2.27 6.12 -9.69
C GLY A 300 3.42 6.10 -10.70
N TYR A 301 4.20 5.01 -10.68
CA TYR A 301 5.46 4.90 -11.41
C TYR A 301 5.34 4.91 -12.93
N ASN A 302 4.18 4.55 -13.50
CA ASN A 302 3.97 4.69 -14.95
C ASN A 302 4.14 6.14 -15.41
N ASN A 303 3.67 7.11 -14.60
CA ASN A 303 3.89 8.52 -14.89
C ASN A 303 5.29 9.01 -14.48
N VAL A 304 5.92 8.38 -13.47
CA VAL A 304 7.31 8.70 -13.09
C VAL A 304 8.26 8.41 -14.26
N LEU A 305 8.08 7.27 -14.94
CA LEU A 305 8.86 6.91 -16.13
C LEU A 305 8.83 8.00 -17.21
N SER A 306 7.64 8.53 -17.51
CA SER A 306 7.47 9.53 -18.55
C SER A 306 7.87 10.94 -18.13
N ASN A 307 7.62 11.33 -16.88
CA ASN A 307 7.65 12.74 -16.44
C ASN A 307 8.77 13.09 -15.45
N LYS A 308 9.32 12.13 -14.69
CA LYS A 308 10.37 12.38 -13.67
C LYS A 308 11.71 11.75 -14.05
N LYS A 309 12.20 12.01 -15.25
CA LYS A 309 13.49 11.46 -15.73
C LYS A 309 14.69 11.90 -14.87
N HIS A 310 14.63 13.10 -14.29
CA HIS A 310 15.64 13.60 -13.34
C HIS A 310 15.73 12.71 -12.10
N LEU A 311 14.59 12.24 -11.60
CA LEU A 311 14.50 11.37 -10.43
C LEU A 311 15.14 10.01 -10.71
N ILE A 312 14.83 9.38 -11.85
CA ILE A 312 15.41 8.08 -12.24
C ILE A 312 16.93 8.19 -12.32
N LYS A 313 17.44 9.26 -12.96
CA LYS A 313 18.88 9.51 -13.04
C LYS A 313 19.49 9.66 -11.63
N TRP A 314 18.85 10.45 -10.77
CA TRP A 314 19.32 10.68 -9.41
C TRP A 314 19.33 9.41 -8.56
N VAL A 315 18.30 8.55 -8.67
CA VAL A 315 18.29 7.22 -8.04
C VAL A 315 19.49 6.40 -8.49
N GLY A 316 19.82 6.45 -9.78
CA GLY A 316 21.02 5.82 -10.34
C GLY A 316 22.32 6.32 -9.72
N ASP A 317 22.47 7.64 -9.65
CA ASP A 317 23.65 8.30 -9.10
C ASP A 317 23.84 7.94 -7.60
N ILE A 318 22.77 8.02 -6.80
CA ILE A 318 22.79 7.69 -5.36
C ILE A 318 23.03 6.20 -5.13
N SER A 319 22.43 5.31 -5.92
CA SER A 319 22.65 3.86 -5.81
C SER A 319 24.11 3.50 -6.12
N LEU A 320 24.69 4.13 -7.14
CA LEU A 320 26.09 3.96 -7.47
C LEU A 320 27.01 4.51 -6.37
N GLU A 321 26.68 5.67 -5.80
CA GLU A 321 27.44 6.27 -4.69
C GLU A 321 27.36 5.41 -3.42
N ALA A 322 26.19 4.91 -3.06
CA ALA A 322 25.97 3.98 -1.95
C ALA A 322 26.83 2.72 -2.12
N LYS A 323 26.82 2.12 -3.33
CA LYS A 323 27.64 0.96 -3.67
C LYS A 323 29.14 1.26 -3.53
N LYS A 324 29.62 2.39 -4.03
CA LYS A 324 31.03 2.82 -3.92
C LYS A 324 31.46 3.00 -2.47
N GLN A 325 30.57 3.46 -1.60
CA GLN A 325 30.84 3.74 -0.19
C GLN A 325 30.46 2.58 0.74
N GLY A 326 30.02 1.43 0.20
CA GLY A 326 29.60 0.27 0.98
C GLY A 326 28.40 0.55 1.89
N LYS A 327 27.49 1.45 1.48
CA LYS A 327 26.28 1.80 2.22
C LYS A 327 25.15 0.81 1.89
N THR A 328 24.37 0.45 2.90
CA THR A 328 23.10 -0.26 2.73
C THR A 328 22.04 0.76 2.37
N LEU A 329 21.57 0.72 1.11
CA LEU A 329 20.51 1.59 0.61
C LEU A 329 19.16 0.86 0.65
N ILE A 330 18.21 1.40 1.42
CA ILE A 330 16.82 0.92 1.47
C ILE A 330 15.92 2.02 0.90
N ALA A 331 15.19 1.73 -0.17
CA ALA A 331 14.27 2.66 -0.78
C ALA A 331 12.84 2.43 -0.27
N PHE A 332 12.06 3.50 -0.17
CA PHE A 332 10.62 3.42 0.07
C PHE A 332 9.89 4.55 -0.66
N SER A 333 8.68 4.26 -1.09
CA SER A 333 7.80 5.19 -1.78
C SER A 333 6.36 4.76 -1.63
N HIS A 334 5.43 5.63 -2.00
CA HIS A 334 4.02 5.29 -1.87
C HIS A 334 3.55 4.21 -2.86
N PHE A 335 3.96 4.28 -4.12
CA PHE A 335 3.45 3.37 -5.16
C PHE A 335 4.28 2.09 -5.29
N PRO A 336 3.66 0.95 -5.65
CA PRO A 336 4.40 -0.25 -6.05
C PRO A 336 5.26 -0.02 -7.30
N MET A 337 6.43 -0.66 -7.35
CA MET A 337 7.30 -0.69 -8.55
C MET A 337 7.12 -1.96 -9.39
N ILE A 338 6.44 -2.98 -8.87
CA ILE A 338 6.20 -4.29 -9.51
C ILE A 338 4.68 -4.54 -9.50
N ASP A 339 4.20 -5.38 -10.43
CA ASP A 339 2.82 -5.86 -10.42
C ASP A 339 2.45 -6.38 -9.02
N PHE A 340 1.29 -5.93 -8.50
CA PHE A 340 0.78 -6.21 -7.16
C PHE A 340 -0.42 -7.15 -7.15
N ASN A 341 -0.69 -7.79 -8.30
CA ASN A 341 -1.69 -8.82 -8.47
C ASN A 341 -1.02 -10.16 -8.85
N ASP A 342 0.21 -10.42 -8.41
CA ASP A 342 0.88 -11.72 -8.62
C ASP A 342 0.92 -12.17 -10.07
N ASP A 343 1.20 -11.23 -10.98
CA ASP A 343 1.20 -11.46 -12.43
C ASP A 343 -0.15 -11.98 -12.98
N ALA A 344 -1.25 -11.83 -12.24
CA ALA A 344 -2.61 -12.19 -12.62
C ALA A 344 -3.33 -11.09 -13.44
N SER A 345 -2.67 -9.97 -13.72
CA SER A 345 -3.27 -8.80 -14.38
C SER A 345 -3.90 -9.12 -15.74
N ALA A 346 -3.35 -10.08 -16.49
CA ALA A 346 -3.90 -10.50 -17.77
C ALA A 346 -5.24 -11.26 -17.60
N GLU A 347 -5.30 -12.20 -16.66
CA GLU A 347 -6.50 -12.98 -16.37
C GLU A 347 -7.58 -12.12 -15.69
N ILE A 348 -7.19 -11.20 -14.79
CA ILE A 348 -8.10 -10.22 -14.20
C ILE A 348 -8.74 -9.36 -15.29
N LYS A 349 -7.95 -8.90 -16.27
CA LYS A 349 -8.44 -8.13 -17.40
C LYS A 349 -9.43 -8.92 -18.26
N GLU A 350 -9.20 -10.21 -18.46
CA GLU A 350 -10.12 -11.09 -19.19
C GLU A 350 -11.42 -11.32 -18.40
N LEU A 351 -11.33 -11.57 -17.09
CA LEU A 351 -12.45 -11.91 -16.23
C LEU A 351 -13.35 -10.71 -15.93
N LEU A 352 -12.76 -9.60 -15.54
CA LEU A 352 -13.47 -8.42 -14.99
C LEU A 352 -13.52 -7.26 -15.99
N GLY A 353 -12.57 -7.21 -16.93
CA GLY A 353 -12.43 -6.13 -17.90
C GLY A 353 -11.33 -5.12 -17.57
N SER A 354 -10.85 -4.42 -18.60
CA SER A 354 -9.67 -3.54 -18.54
C SER A 354 -9.73 -2.35 -17.59
N ASN A 355 -10.92 -1.92 -17.18
CA ASN A 355 -11.12 -0.76 -16.30
C ASN A 355 -11.54 -1.15 -14.88
N LYS A 356 -11.48 -2.44 -14.53
CA LYS A 356 -11.82 -2.93 -13.20
C LYS A 356 -10.57 -3.11 -12.36
N TRP A 357 -10.77 -3.28 -11.06
CA TRP A 357 -9.71 -3.72 -10.14
C TRP A 357 -8.45 -2.85 -10.09
N GLN A 358 -8.59 -1.57 -10.46
CA GLN A 358 -7.48 -0.63 -10.47
C GLN A 358 -6.33 -1.09 -11.38
N LEU A 359 -6.61 -1.88 -12.43
CA LEU A 359 -5.60 -2.36 -13.39
C LEU A 359 -4.81 -1.23 -14.05
N ASN A 360 -5.39 -0.04 -14.15
CA ASN A 360 -4.72 1.15 -14.65
C ASN A 360 -3.60 1.68 -13.73
N ARG A 361 -3.55 1.22 -12.48
CA ARG A 361 -2.52 1.55 -11.48
C ARG A 361 -1.37 0.56 -11.44
N VAL A 362 -1.52 -0.60 -12.09
CA VAL A 362 -0.48 -1.64 -12.14
C VAL A 362 0.75 -1.07 -12.86
N PRO A 363 1.94 -1.06 -12.24
CA PRO A 363 3.15 -0.60 -12.90
C PRO A 363 3.48 -1.53 -14.06
N THR A 364 3.87 -0.95 -15.19
CA THR A 364 4.38 -1.75 -16.32
C THR A 364 5.71 -2.41 -15.94
N GLU A 365 6.03 -3.53 -16.59
CA GLU A 365 7.31 -4.24 -16.36
C GLU A 365 8.54 -3.35 -16.59
N GLU A 366 8.44 -2.35 -17.47
CA GLU A 366 9.51 -1.35 -17.68
C GLU A 366 9.86 -0.58 -16.39
N VAL A 367 8.89 -0.32 -15.51
CA VAL A 367 9.14 0.34 -14.21
C VAL A 367 10.16 -0.47 -13.41
N ALA A 368 9.87 -1.75 -13.18
CA ALA A 368 10.73 -2.62 -12.40
C ALA A 368 12.13 -2.71 -13.02
N GLN A 369 12.19 -2.84 -14.35
CA GLN A 369 13.46 -2.91 -15.08
C GLN A 369 14.31 -1.65 -14.94
N VAL A 370 13.70 -0.48 -15.10
CA VAL A 370 14.41 0.82 -15.02
C VAL A 370 14.98 1.05 -13.62
N PHE A 371 14.21 0.77 -12.56
CA PHE A 371 14.67 1.01 -11.19
C PHE A 371 15.66 -0.06 -10.69
N ALA A 372 15.49 -1.33 -11.09
CA ALA A 372 16.49 -2.37 -10.86
C ALA A 372 17.82 -2.02 -11.54
N ASP A 373 17.78 -1.56 -12.81
CA ASP A 373 18.97 -1.14 -13.55
C ASP A 373 19.58 0.16 -13.04
N ALA A 374 18.79 1.04 -12.40
CA ALA A 374 19.31 2.17 -11.64
C ALA A 374 20.06 1.73 -10.37
N GLY A 375 19.95 0.46 -9.97
CA GLY A 375 20.68 -0.12 -8.86
C GLY A 375 19.88 -0.23 -7.56
N LEU A 376 18.56 0.02 -7.59
CA LEU A 376 17.69 -0.34 -6.48
C LEU A 376 17.58 -1.86 -6.38
N LYS A 377 17.66 -2.35 -5.14
CA LYS A 377 17.66 -3.78 -4.81
C LYS A 377 16.44 -4.19 -4.00
N ILE A 378 15.99 -3.30 -3.15
CA ILE A 378 14.84 -3.48 -2.28
C ILE A 378 14.07 -2.17 -2.19
N HIS A 379 12.74 -2.27 -2.24
CA HIS A 379 11.82 -1.15 -2.17
C HIS A 379 10.61 -1.50 -1.31
N PHE A 380 10.21 -0.59 -0.43
CA PHE A 380 8.95 -0.69 0.33
C PHE A 380 7.90 0.24 -0.27
N GLY A 381 6.83 -0.35 -0.80
CA GLY A 381 5.67 0.33 -1.36
C GLY A 381 4.44 0.27 -0.46
N GLY A 382 3.40 1.03 -0.81
CA GLY A 382 2.11 1.12 -0.15
C GLY A 382 0.97 1.17 -1.17
N HIS A 383 0.04 2.11 -0.98
CA HIS A 383 -1.04 2.52 -1.91
C HIS A 383 -2.18 1.52 -2.10
N MET A 384 -1.85 0.24 -2.28
CA MET A 384 -2.85 -0.80 -2.56
C MET A 384 -3.49 -1.37 -1.29
N HIS A 385 -2.96 -1.04 -0.12
CA HIS A 385 -3.36 -1.55 1.20
C HIS A 385 -3.25 -3.08 1.34
N ILE A 386 -2.33 -3.70 0.61
CA ILE A 386 -2.12 -5.15 0.60
C ILE A 386 -0.76 -5.52 1.22
N ASN A 387 -0.69 -6.74 1.74
CA ASN A 387 0.56 -7.42 2.08
C ASN A 387 0.98 -8.31 0.90
N ASP A 388 2.13 -8.02 0.30
CA ASP A 388 2.62 -8.75 -0.89
C ASP A 388 4.13 -8.51 -1.10
N THR A 389 4.80 -9.38 -1.85
CA THR A 389 6.19 -9.22 -2.29
C THR A 389 6.34 -9.57 -3.79
N GLY A 390 6.76 -8.61 -4.60
CA GLY A 390 7.14 -8.84 -6.00
C GLY A 390 8.65 -8.93 -6.19
N VAL A 391 9.12 -9.78 -7.12
CA VAL A 391 10.53 -9.87 -7.52
C VAL A 391 10.68 -9.77 -9.03
N ARG A 392 11.58 -8.90 -9.50
CA ARG A 392 11.93 -8.77 -10.92
C ARG A 392 13.43 -8.76 -11.12
N THR A 393 13.90 -9.57 -12.06
CA THR A 393 15.30 -9.59 -12.50
C THR A 393 15.39 -9.14 -13.94
N THR A 394 16.18 -8.10 -14.20
CA THR A 394 16.35 -7.53 -15.54
C THR A 394 17.23 -8.42 -16.41
N ALA A 395 17.22 -8.19 -17.73
CA ALA A 395 18.13 -8.84 -18.66
C ALA A 395 19.63 -8.58 -18.34
N LYS A 396 19.96 -7.54 -17.56
CA LYS A 396 21.33 -7.26 -17.09
C LYS A 396 21.69 -8.02 -15.81
N GLY A 397 20.76 -8.79 -15.25
CA GLY A 397 20.94 -9.52 -13.99
C GLY A 397 20.82 -8.66 -12.74
N ASN A 398 20.22 -7.46 -12.83
CA ASN A 398 19.88 -6.67 -11.65
C ASN A 398 18.52 -7.11 -11.12
N THR A 399 18.39 -7.29 -9.81
CA THR A 399 17.14 -7.75 -9.19
C THR A 399 16.59 -6.68 -8.25
N LEU A 400 15.29 -6.40 -8.37
CA LEU A 400 14.51 -5.57 -7.48
C LEU A 400 13.49 -6.44 -6.73
N VAL A 401 13.50 -6.34 -5.41
CA VAL A 401 12.46 -6.88 -4.52
C VAL A 401 11.56 -5.73 -4.07
N ASN A 402 10.29 -5.75 -4.46
CA ASN A 402 9.28 -4.77 -4.06
C ASN A 402 8.38 -5.37 -2.98
N ILE A 403 8.41 -4.81 -1.79
CA ILE A 403 7.62 -5.26 -0.63
C ILE A 403 6.46 -4.29 -0.47
N GLN A 404 5.25 -4.78 -0.66
CA GLN A 404 4.03 -4.02 -0.35
C GLN A 404 3.78 -4.07 1.15
N THR A 405 3.75 -2.88 1.75
CA THR A 405 3.47 -2.71 3.17
C THR A 405 1.97 -2.65 3.36
N PRO A 406 1.37 -3.56 4.15
CA PRO A 406 -0.07 -3.52 4.43
C PRO A 406 -0.43 -2.24 5.18
N SER A 407 -1.70 -1.85 5.07
CA SER A 407 -2.25 -0.70 5.77
C SER A 407 -2.79 -1.10 7.14
N LEU A 408 -2.63 -0.24 8.13
CA LEU A 408 -3.34 -0.38 9.41
C LEU A 408 -4.84 -0.16 9.28
N ALA A 409 -5.32 0.40 8.17
CA ALA A 409 -6.72 0.72 7.91
C ALA A 409 -7.44 -0.36 7.06
N ALA A 410 -6.80 -1.50 6.79
CA ALA A 410 -7.34 -2.58 5.97
C ALA A 410 -7.01 -3.96 6.57
N TYR A 411 -7.61 -5.00 6.02
CA TYR A 411 -7.37 -6.39 6.40
C TYR A 411 -6.12 -6.93 5.68
N ILE A 412 -5.12 -7.52 6.34
CA ILE A 412 -4.89 -7.63 7.81
C ILE A 412 -4.06 -6.42 8.28
N PRO A 413 -4.44 -5.76 9.39
CA PRO A 413 -3.74 -4.56 9.86
C PRO A 413 -2.35 -4.93 10.36
N ALA A 414 -1.30 -4.43 9.70
CA ALA A 414 0.07 -4.78 10.03
C ALA A 414 1.06 -3.68 9.61
N TYR A 415 2.33 -3.85 10.01
CA TYR A 415 3.46 -3.06 9.52
C TYR A 415 4.62 -3.98 9.13
N LYS A 416 5.52 -3.54 8.24
CA LYS A 416 6.72 -4.32 7.87
C LYS A 416 7.89 -3.95 8.76
N LEU A 417 8.66 -4.94 9.20
CA LEU A 417 9.89 -4.76 9.97
C LEU A 417 11.06 -5.32 9.18
N LEU A 418 11.99 -4.46 8.78
CA LEU A 418 13.28 -4.86 8.23
C LEU A 418 14.32 -4.91 9.34
N THR A 419 15.05 -6.02 9.44
CA THR A 419 16.24 -6.17 10.28
C THR A 419 17.46 -6.45 9.42
N ILE A 420 18.47 -5.58 9.49
CA ILE A 420 19.73 -5.76 8.76
C ILE A 420 20.54 -6.87 9.42
N GLN A 421 21.00 -7.83 8.63
CA GLN A 421 21.86 -8.93 9.06
C GLN A 421 23.27 -8.79 8.44
N LYS A 422 24.16 -9.72 8.78
CA LYS A 422 25.48 -9.83 8.14
C LYS A 422 25.36 -10.21 6.66
N ASP A 423 26.48 -10.07 5.95
CA ASP A 423 26.65 -10.58 4.59
C ASP A 423 25.66 -10.01 3.55
N ASN A 424 25.21 -8.76 3.74
CA ASN A 424 24.25 -8.05 2.89
C ASN A 424 22.84 -8.66 2.89
N ARG A 425 22.46 -9.35 3.97
CA ARG A 425 21.10 -9.87 4.12
C ARG A 425 20.23 -8.94 4.93
N VAL A 426 18.95 -8.95 4.63
CA VAL A 426 17.91 -8.34 5.45
C VAL A 426 16.82 -9.37 5.74
N ASP A 427 16.33 -9.37 6.96
CA ASP A 427 15.19 -10.16 7.42
C ASP A 427 13.97 -9.25 7.45
N ILE A 428 12.87 -9.69 6.83
CA ILE A 428 11.62 -8.97 6.72
C ILE A 428 10.55 -9.75 7.47
N GLN A 429 9.82 -9.06 8.34
CA GLN A 429 8.70 -9.61 9.09
C GLN A 429 7.48 -8.71 8.94
N THR A 430 6.31 -9.31 8.75
CA THR A 430 5.02 -8.60 8.81
C THR A 430 4.46 -8.72 10.22
N ILE A 431 4.43 -7.59 10.93
CA ILE A 431 3.97 -7.55 12.32
C ILE A 431 2.49 -7.17 12.34
N THR A 432 1.62 -8.14 12.59
CA THR A 432 0.18 -7.93 12.73
C THR A 432 -0.16 -7.14 13.99
N ILE A 433 -1.19 -6.29 13.88
CA ILE A 433 -1.73 -5.46 14.96
C ILE A 433 -3.16 -5.93 15.25
N ASP A 434 -3.28 -7.10 15.86
CA ASP A 434 -4.59 -7.74 16.06
C ASP A 434 -5.39 -7.11 17.22
N ASN A 435 -4.69 -6.79 18.31
CA ASN A 435 -5.28 -6.27 19.54
C ASN A 435 -5.00 -4.77 19.68
N VAL A 436 -5.96 -3.94 19.27
CA VAL A 436 -5.88 -2.49 19.39
C VAL A 436 -6.68 -2.02 20.61
N PRO A 437 -6.04 -1.44 21.64
CA PRO A 437 -6.78 -0.85 22.75
C PRO A 437 -7.77 0.21 22.25
N ARG A 438 -9.00 0.16 22.76
CA ARG A 438 -10.07 1.15 22.48
C ARG A 438 -10.59 1.16 21.03
N TYR A 439 -10.29 0.15 20.20
CA TYR A 439 -10.86 0.07 18.84
C TYR A 439 -12.40 0.15 18.83
N ASN A 440 -13.06 -0.38 19.86
CA ASN A 440 -14.52 -0.37 20.00
C ASN A 440 -15.08 0.89 20.70
N GLU A 441 -14.28 1.94 20.89
CA GLU A 441 -14.70 3.15 21.59
C GLU A 441 -15.87 3.88 20.90
N LEU A 442 -15.98 3.73 19.58
CA LEU A 442 -16.96 4.45 18.74
C LEU A 442 -18.27 3.67 18.52
N PHE A 443 -18.37 2.43 18.97
CA PHE A 443 -19.50 1.53 18.61
C PHE A 443 -20.88 2.09 19.03
N ASP A 444 -20.97 2.76 20.18
CA ASP A 444 -22.24 3.34 20.61
C ASP A 444 -22.68 4.51 19.74
N LEU A 445 -21.73 5.24 19.13
CA LEU A 445 -22.02 6.29 18.17
C LEU A 445 -22.55 5.70 16.86
N TYR A 446 -21.94 4.63 16.33
CA TYR A 446 -22.44 3.96 15.12
C TYR A 446 -23.84 3.36 15.30
N LYS A 447 -24.21 2.93 16.52
CA LYS A 447 -25.60 2.51 16.80
C LYS A 447 -26.61 3.65 16.59
N THR A 448 -26.21 4.91 16.79
CA THR A 448 -27.09 6.07 16.54
C THR A 448 -27.33 6.27 15.05
N GLU A 449 -26.29 6.12 14.23
CA GLU A 449 -26.39 6.10 12.77
C GLU A 449 -27.28 4.96 12.28
N TYR A 450 -27.05 3.73 12.77
CA TYR A 450 -27.84 2.57 12.38
C TYR A 450 -29.35 2.79 12.61
N LYS A 451 -29.71 3.24 13.82
CA LYS A 451 -31.11 3.57 14.16
C LYS A 451 -31.68 4.67 13.28
N PHE A 452 -30.86 5.66 12.93
CA PHE A 452 -31.26 6.72 12.03
C PHE A 452 -31.58 6.16 10.63
N LEU A 453 -30.68 5.34 10.06
CA LEU A 453 -30.88 4.70 8.76
C LEU A 453 -32.09 3.76 8.75
N GLU A 454 -32.30 2.99 9.82
CA GLU A 454 -33.51 2.16 9.99
C GLU A 454 -34.78 3.02 9.98
N SER A 455 -34.78 4.14 10.71
CA SER A 455 -35.93 5.06 10.75
C SER A 455 -36.26 5.68 9.39
N LYS A 456 -35.27 5.77 8.49
CA LYS A 456 -35.40 6.26 7.12
C LYS A 456 -35.69 5.14 6.11
N GLN A 457 -35.78 3.89 6.56
CA GLN A 457 -35.96 2.71 5.72
C GLN A 457 -34.90 2.64 4.60
N THR A 458 -33.66 3.04 4.93
CA THR A 458 -32.54 2.99 4.00
C THR A 458 -32.32 1.54 3.56
N LYS A 459 -32.11 1.33 2.26
CA LYS A 459 -31.77 0.01 1.72
C LYS A 459 -30.32 -0.33 2.02
N ASP A 460 -30.02 -1.62 2.15
CA ASP A 460 -28.66 -2.15 2.27
C ASP A 460 -27.85 -1.53 3.41
N ILE A 461 -28.51 -1.22 4.55
CA ILE A 461 -27.82 -0.81 5.78
C ILE A 461 -26.72 -1.83 6.09
N TRP A 462 -25.57 -1.33 6.54
CA TRP A 462 -24.44 -2.16 6.96
C TRP A 462 -24.84 -3.16 8.05
N ASN A 463 -24.18 -4.31 8.12
CA ASN A 463 -24.53 -5.33 9.11
C ASN A 463 -24.09 -4.94 10.54
N ILE A 464 -25.05 -4.77 11.45
CA ILE A 464 -24.81 -4.37 12.84
C ILE A 464 -23.92 -5.32 13.64
N ASP A 465 -23.77 -6.58 13.20
CA ASP A 465 -22.92 -7.57 13.86
C ASP A 465 -21.42 -7.19 13.85
N ILE A 466 -20.99 -6.26 12.98
CA ILE A 466 -19.63 -5.69 13.03
C ILE A 466 -19.30 -5.11 14.42
N LEU A 467 -20.32 -4.59 15.13
CA LEU A 467 -20.17 -4.02 16.47
C LEU A 467 -20.03 -5.09 17.59
N LYS A 468 -20.05 -6.37 17.23
CA LYS A 468 -19.86 -7.52 18.15
C LYS A 468 -18.46 -8.14 18.04
N THR A 469 -17.62 -7.65 17.12
CA THR A 469 -16.23 -8.08 16.94
C THR A 469 -15.44 -7.89 18.24
N LYS A 470 -14.49 -8.81 18.51
CA LYS A 470 -13.80 -8.92 19.82
C LYS A 470 -12.42 -8.27 19.86
N ASN A 471 -11.83 -8.04 18.70
CA ASN A 471 -10.55 -7.38 18.53
C ASN A 471 -10.53 -6.63 17.18
N TYR A 472 -9.42 -5.97 16.87
CA TYR A 472 -9.31 -5.17 15.67
C TYR A 472 -9.18 -6.03 14.40
N HIS A 473 -8.51 -7.17 14.50
CA HIS A 473 -8.45 -8.15 13.43
C HIS A 473 -9.87 -8.56 12.97
N GLU A 474 -10.71 -9.05 13.87
CA GLU A 474 -12.10 -9.43 13.57
C GLU A 474 -12.90 -8.26 12.97
N PHE A 475 -12.63 -7.02 13.40
CA PHE A 475 -13.25 -5.83 12.84
C PHE A 475 -12.83 -5.55 11.39
N THR A 476 -11.53 -5.66 11.08
CA THR A 476 -11.01 -5.48 9.71
C THR A 476 -11.46 -6.61 8.77
N ASP A 477 -11.52 -7.86 9.24
CA ASP A 477 -12.08 -8.98 8.47
C ASP A 477 -13.57 -8.78 8.17
N PHE A 478 -14.34 -8.30 9.16
CA PHE A 478 -15.74 -7.96 8.95
C PHE A 478 -15.91 -6.79 7.96
N HIS A 479 -15.05 -5.76 8.06
CA HIS A 479 -15.00 -4.65 7.10
C HIS A 479 -14.74 -5.15 5.68
N LEU A 480 -13.78 -6.08 5.47
CA LEU A 480 -13.54 -6.70 4.17
C LEU A 480 -14.80 -7.43 3.64
N LYS A 481 -15.48 -8.21 4.49
CA LYS A 481 -16.72 -8.90 4.11
C LYS A 481 -17.82 -7.93 3.68
N GLU A 482 -18.01 -6.84 4.42
CA GLU A 482 -18.99 -5.82 4.05
C GLU A 482 -18.58 -5.07 2.77
N LEU A 483 -17.29 -4.83 2.55
CA LEU A 483 -16.80 -4.26 1.28
C LEU A 483 -17.10 -5.17 0.07
N VAL A 484 -16.90 -6.48 0.24
CA VAL A 484 -17.26 -7.46 -0.80
C VAL A 484 -18.75 -7.38 -1.10
N ARG A 485 -19.59 -7.40 -0.05
CA ARG A 485 -21.06 -7.39 -0.18
C ARG A 485 -21.61 -6.09 -0.76
N LEU A 486 -21.17 -4.95 -0.23
CA LEU A 486 -21.73 -3.63 -0.52
C LEU A 486 -21.16 -3.00 -1.78
N ARG A 487 -19.92 -3.32 -2.14
CA ARG A 487 -19.18 -2.62 -3.20
C ARG A 487 -18.62 -3.58 -4.24
N PHE A 488 -17.63 -4.39 -3.89
CA PHE A 488 -16.84 -5.09 -4.91
C PHE A 488 -17.69 -6.03 -5.78
N LEU A 489 -18.64 -6.76 -5.18
CA LEU A 489 -19.54 -7.61 -5.96
C LEU A 489 -20.37 -6.85 -6.99
N ALA A 490 -20.89 -5.68 -6.63
CA ALA A 490 -21.73 -4.88 -7.53
C ALA A 490 -20.88 -4.16 -8.60
N ASP A 491 -19.70 -3.68 -8.21
CA ASP A 491 -18.89 -2.80 -9.03
C ASP A 491 -17.96 -3.56 -9.97
N ASP A 492 -17.35 -4.67 -9.52
CA ASP A 492 -16.23 -5.31 -10.24
C ASP A 492 -16.63 -6.57 -11.01
N TRP A 493 -17.58 -7.36 -10.51
CA TRP A 493 -17.85 -8.70 -11.03
C TRP A 493 -18.92 -8.72 -12.13
N PRO A 494 -18.76 -9.57 -13.17
CA PRO A 494 -19.82 -9.83 -14.14
C PRO A 494 -21.11 -10.29 -13.45
N ALA A 495 -22.25 -9.72 -13.82
CA ALA A 495 -23.54 -9.99 -13.17
C ALA A 495 -23.90 -11.50 -13.14
N ALA A 496 -23.64 -12.22 -14.24
CA ALA A 496 -23.87 -13.66 -14.29
C ALA A 496 -22.99 -14.44 -13.30
N PHE A 497 -21.70 -14.07 -13.19
CA PHE A 497 -20.79 -14.71 -12.24
C PHE A 497 -21.19 -14.41 -10.80
N LYS A 498 -21.54 -13.15 -10.49
CA LYS A 498 -22.09 -12.77 -9.18
C LYS A 498 -23.31 -13.60 -8.81
N ASP A 499 -24.29 -13.71 -9.71
CA ASP A 499 -25.53 -14.46 -9.45
C ASP A 499 -25.27 -15.96 -9.26
N PHE A 500 -24.25 -16.50 -9.93
CA PHE A 500 -23.80 -17.88 -9.80
C PHE A 500 -23.06 -18.12 -8.47
N ILE A 501 -22.02 -17.34 -8.20
CA ILE A 501 -21.13 -17.55 -7.05
C ILE A 501 -21.87 -17.35 -5.71
N LEU A 502 -22.88 -16.48 -5.66
CA LEU A 502 -23.70 -16.27 -4.47
C LEU A 502 -24.68 -17.43 -4.16
N LYS A 503 -24.91 -18.35 -5.11
CA LYS A 503 -25.88 -19.44 -4.97
C LYS A 503 -25.23 -20.82 -4.91
N VAL A 504 -23.98 -20.94 -5.36
CA VAL A 504 -23.27 -22.22 -5.43
C VAL A 504 -22.68 -22.58 -4.06
N SER A 505 -22.72 -23.87 -3.70
CA SER A 505 -22.00 -24.41 -2.54
C SER A 505 -20.63 -24.95 -2.96
N GLY A 506 -19.73 -25.21 -2.00
CA GLY A 506 -18.48 -25.91 -2.31
C GLY A 506 -18.71 -27.30 -2.89
N GLU A 507 -19.74 -28.02 -2.40
CA GLU A 507 -20.15 -29.32 -2.92
C GLU A 507 -20.64 -29.23 -4.38
N ASP A 508 -21.40 -28.19 -4.71
CA ASP A 508 -21.85 -27.97 -6.09
C ASP A 508 -20.66 -27.69 -7.01
N LEU A 509 -19.72 -26.81 -6.60
CA LEU A 509 -18.51 -26.52 -7.38
C LEU A 509 -17.69 -27.78 -7.66
N LEU A 510 -17.59 -28.67 -6.67
CA LEU A 510 -16.86 -29.91 -6.77
C LEU A 510 -17.46 -30.84 -7.85
N VAL A 511 -18.79 -30.95 -7.91
CA VAL A 511 -19.47 -31.74 -8.95
C VAL A 511 -19.38 -31.05 -10.31
N LEU A 512 -19.63 -29.73 -10.35
CA LEU A 512 -19.57 -28.93 -11.57
C LEU A 512 -18.19 -28.98 -12.24
N ALA A 513 -17.11 -29.11 -11.45
CA ALA A 513 -15.76 -29.24 -11.98
C ALA A 513 -15.59 -30.45 -12.91
N ASN A 514 -16.40 -31.51 -12.72
CA ASN A 514 -16.32 -32.77 -13.48
C ASN A 514 -17.53 -33.04 -14.39
N ILE A 515 -18.55 -32.19 -14.38
CA ILE A 515 -19.78 -32.44 -15.12
C ILE A 515 -19.58 -32.28 -16.63
N LYS A 516 -20.07 -33.25 -17.40
CA LYS A 516 -20.04 -33.21 -18.87
C LYS A 516 -21.40 -32.80 -19.40
N SER A 517 -21.55 -31.53 -19.78
CA SER A 517 -22.79 -30.99 -20.33
C SER A 517 -22.52 -29.94 -21.42
N ASP A 518 -23.46 -29.81 -22.36
CA ASP A 518 -23.47 -28.73 -23.35
C ASP A 518 -24.01 -27.41 -22.75
N LYS A 519 -24.64 -27.46 -21.57
CA LYS A 519 -25.13 -26.28 -20.85
C LYS A 519 -24.09 -25.70 -19.89
N ASP A 520 -24.29 -24.43 -19.56
CA ASP A 520 -23.46 -23.71 -18.59
C ASP A 520 -23.90 -23.98 -17.15
N PHE A 521 -23.07 -23.59 -16.18
CA PHE A 521 -23.26 -23.94 -14.77
C PHE A 521 -24.57 -23.42 -14.16
N ASP A 522 -25.02 -22.22 -14.51
CA ASP A 522 -26.25 -21.67 -13.94
C ASP A 522 -27.50 -22.44 -14.40
N VAL A 523 -27.54 -22.89 -15.66
CA VAL A 523 -28.63 -23.70 -16.21
C VAL A 523 -28.67 -25.05 -15.51
N ILE A 524 -27.52 -25.68 -15.31
CA ILE A 524 -27.40 -26.96 -14.60
C ILE A 524 -27.90 -26.81 -13.17
N LEU A 525 -27.41 -25.83 -12.42
CA LEU A 525 -27.79 -25.63 -11.02
C LEU A 525 -29.28 -25.30 -10.84
N LYS A 526 -29.88 -24.53 -11.76
CA LYS A 526 -31.32 -24.21 -11.71
C LYS A 526 -32.20 -25.41 -12.06
N ASN A 527 -31.66 -26.42 -12.76
CA ASN A 527 -32.42 -27.55 -13.29
C ASN A 527 -31.76 -28.90 -12.96
N LYS A 528 -31.21 -29.08 -11.76
CA LYS A 528 -30.41 -30.28 -11.38
C LYS A 528 -31.09 -31.60 -11.73
N GLU A 529 -32.41 -31.70 -11.56
CA GLU A 529 -33.20 -32.90 -11.92
C GLU A 529 -33.07 -33.30 -13.40
N ASN A 530 -32.95 -32.33 -14.31
CA ASN A 530 -32.79 -32.60 -15.74
C ASN A 530 -31.38 -33.09 -16.11
N PHE A 531 -30.40 -32.97 -15.19
CA PHE A 531 -29.00 -33.38 -15.37
C PHE A 531 -28.59 -34.47 -14.38
N LYS A 532 -29.55 -35.22 -13.83
CA LYS A 532 -29.29 -36.18 -12.75
C LYS A 532 -28.26 -37.24 -13.14
N THR A 533 -28.30 -37.75 -14.37
CA THR A 533 -27.36 -38.76 -14.85
C THR A 533 -25.94 -38.20 -14.98
N GLU A 534 -25.79 -37.00 -15.54
CA GLU A 534 -24.50 -36.31 -15.65
C GLU A 534 -23.94 -35.94 -14.27
N TRP A 535 -24.81 -35.54 -13.35
CA TRP A 535 -24.48 -35.19 -11.97
C TRP A 535 -23.96 -36.41 -11.22
N GLU A 536 -24.69 -37.53 -11.24
CA GLU A 536 -24.26 -38.79 -10.59
C GLU A 536 -22.93 -39.31 -11.15
N ALA A 537 -22.72 -39.20 -12.47
CA ALA A 537 -21.44 -39.57 -13.09
C ALA A 537 -20.28 -38.66 -12.65
N ALA A 538 -20.52 -37.35 -12.53
CA ALA A 538 -19.53 -36.39 -12.06
C ALA A 538 -19.19 -36.60 -10.57
N GLU A 539 -20.18 -36.94 -9.74
CA GLU A 539 -19.98 -37.30 -8.34
C GLU A 539 -19.10 -38.54 -8.17
N GLN A 540 -19.32 -39.59 -8.97
CA GLN A 540 -18.50 -40.80 -8.93
C GLN A 540 -17.03 -40.51 -9.28
N LYS A 541 -16.78 -39.71 -10.32
CA LYS A 541 -15.42 -39.31 -10.71
C LYS A 541 -14.73 -38.51 -9.60
N THR A 542 -15.48 -37.64 -8.94
CA THR A 542 -15.00 -36.79 -7.85
C THR A 542 -14.59 -37.61 -6.63
N ALA A 543 -15.37 -38.63 -6.26
CA ALA A 543 -15.12 -39.44 -5.07
C ALA A 543 -13.75 -40.15 -5.09
N ALA A 544 -13.30 -40.61 -6.27
CA ALA A 544 -11.99 -41.22 -6.42
C ALA A 544 -10.85 -40.22 -6.11
N LEU A 545 -10.91 -39.00 -6.66
CA LEU A 545 -9.89 -37.98 -6.44
C LEU A 545 -9.84 -37.50 -4.98
N LEU A 546 -11.00 -37.33 -4.35
CA LEU A 546 -11.06 -36.94 -2.95
C LEU A 546 -10.38 -37.98 -2.04
N ALA A 547 -10.61 -39.28 -2.32
CA ALA A 547 -9.99 -40.36 -1.56
C ALA A 547 -8.46 -40.34 -1.68
N GLU A 548 -7.91 -40.08 -2.87
CA GLU A 548 -6.47 -39.96 -3.11
C GLU A 548 -5.83 -38.80 -2.33
N ASN A 549 -6.60 -37.75 -2.05
CA ASN A 549 -6.13 -36.54 -1.36
C ASN A 549 -6.53 -36.46 0.11
N ASN A 550 -7.05 -37.55 0.70
CA ASN A 550 -7.55 -37.62 2.07
C ASN A 550 -8.63 -36.57 2.40
N LEU A 551 -9.48 -36.21 1.43
CA LEU A 551 -10.61 -35.31 1.60
C LEU A 551 -11.94 -36.07 1.49
N LYS A 552 -13.01 -35.47 2.01
CA LYS A 552 -14.38 -35.97 1.94
C LYS A 552 -15.29 -34.94 1.30
N LYS A 553 -16.36 -35.41 0.65
CA LYS A 553 -17.38 -34.54 0.05
C LYS A 553 -18.01 -33.62 1.11
N GLU A 554 -18.18 -34.12 2.33
CA GLU A 554 -18.68 -33.37 3.48
C GLU A 554 -17.83 -32.13 3.83
N ASP A 555 -16.52 -32.16 3.54
CA ASP A 555 -15.64 -31.05 3.87
C ASP A 555 -16.03 -29.77 3.11
N PHE A 556 -16.55 -29.95 1.88
CA PHE A 556 -17.01 -28.90 0.96
C PHE A 556 -18.40 -28.35 1.30
N LYS A 557 -19.13 -28.94 2.26
CA LYS A 557 -20.43 -28.44 2.72
C LYS A 557 -20.30 -27.26 3.69
N ASN A 558 -19.11 -27.05 4.23
CA ASN A 558 -18.85 -26.06 5.29
C ASN A 558 -18.58 -24.64 4.78
N TRP A 559 -18.70 -24.42 3.47
CA TRP A 559 -18.49 -23.13 2.84
C TRP A 559 -19.32 -22.98 1.56
N THR A 560 -19.65 -21.74 1.24
CA THR A 560 -20.43 -21.32 0.08
C THR A 560 -19.56 -20.58 -0.93
N GLY A 561 -20.04 -20.36 -2.15
CA GLY A 561 -19.32 -19.53 -3.11
C GLY A 561 -19.11 -18.09 -2.62
N TYR A 562 -19.97 -17.57 -1.73
CA TYR A 562 -19.71 -16.29 -1.05
C TYR A 562 -18.51 -16.37 -0.11
N ASP A 563 -18.39 -17.43 0.69
CA ASP A 563 -17.20 -17.64 1.54
C ASP A 563 -15.94 -17.77 0.69
N PHE A 564 -16.02 -18.49 -0.44
CA PHE A 564 -14.91 -18.62 -1.37
C PHE A 564 -14.49 -17.28 -1.99
N LEU A 565 -15.46 -16.44 -2.33
CA LEU A 565 -15.19 -15.10 -2.82
C LEU A 565 -14.56 -14.20 -1.74
N VAL A 566 -15.02 -14.28 -0.49
CA VAL A 566 -14.37 -13.56 0.61
C VAL A 566 -12.94 -14.04 0.79
N ASP A 567 -12.71 -15.35 0.78
CA ASP A 567 -11.38 -15.95 0.91
C ASP A 567 -10.45 -15.56 -0.26
N PHE A 568 -11.00 -15.37 -1.47
CA PHE A 568 -10.31 -14.77 -2.62
C PHE A 568 -9.81 -13.35 -2.34
N TYR A 569 -10.65 -12.51 -1.74
CA TYR A 569 -10.22 -11.17 -1.33
C TYR A 569 -9.26 -11.18 -0.15
N ARG A 570 -9.36 -12.15 0.77
CA ARG A 570 -8.43 -12.30 1.90
C ARG A 570 -7.02 -12.59 1.41
N PHE A 571 -6.85 -13.57 0.52
CA PHE A 571 -5.55 -13.86 -0.11
C PHE A 571 -5.01 -12.65 -0.88
N ARG A 572 -5.83 -12.00 -1.71
CA ARG A 572 -5.42 -10.76 -2.39
C ARG A 572 -4.90 -9.67 -1.44
N SER A 573 -5.49 -9.57 -0.25
CA SER A 573 -5.19 -8.47 0.67
C SER A 573 -4.02 -8.79 1.60
N ALA A 574 -3.85 -10.06 1.97
CA ALA A 574 -2.99 -10.46 3.08
C ALA A 574 -1.96 -11.56 2.73
N ASP A 575 -2.01 -12.12 1.51
CA ASP A 575 -1.16 -13.24 1.08
C ASP A 575 -1.23 -14.40 2.11
N GLU A 576 -0.10 -14.98 2.50
CA GLU A 576 0.00 -16.11 3.42
C GLU A 576 -0.56 -15.82 4.82
N LEU A 577 -0.71 -14.55 5.22
CA LEU A 577 -1.36 -14.20 6.48
C LEU A 577 -2.84 -14.60 6.50
N ALA A 578 -3.50 -14.63 5.32
CA ALA A 578 -4.89 -15.06 5.18
C ALA A 578 -5.11 -16.52 5.62
N LEU A 579 -4.06 -17.35 5.64
CA LEU A 579 -4.12 -18.74 6.07
C LEU A 579 -4.64 -18.89 7.51
N THR A 580 -4.38 -17.89 8.36
CA THR A 580 -4.85 -17.89 9.76
C THR A 580 -6.37 -17.89 9.84
N ASP A 581 -7.06 -17.19 8.93
CA ASP A 581 -8.53 -17.07 8.93
C ASP A 581 -9.24 -18.08 8.04
N ILE A 582 -8.58 -18.51 6.95
CA ILE A 582 -9.15 -19.46 6.00
C ILE A 582 -8.96 -20.89 6.50
N GLY A 583 -7.79 -21.18 7.10
CA GLY A 583 -7.40 -22.49 7.59
C GLY A 583 -6.87 -23.42 6.50
N THR A 584 -5.86 -24.21 6.84
CA THR A 584 -5.15 -25.11 5.91
C THR A 584 -6.06 -26.15 5.26
N GLU A 585 -7.06 -26.66 5.99
CA GLU A 585 -7.99 -27.67 5.46
C GLU A 585 -8.90 -27.12 4.37
N ARG A 586 -9.37 -25.87 4.49
CA ARG A 586 -10.16 -25.22 3.45
C ARG A 586 -9.30 -24.89 2.23
N VAL A 587 -8.06 -24.44 2.45
CA VAL A 587 -7.11 -24.19 1.36
C VAL A 587 -6.80 -25.45 0.55
N LYS A 588 -6.65 -26.62 1.21
CA LYS A 588 -6.52 -27.92 0.50
C LYS A 588 -7.71 -28.19 -0.41
N GLN A 589 -8.93 -27.91 0.05
CA GLN A 589 -10.14 -28.08 -0.75
C GLN A 589 -10.13 -27.17 -1.99
N TYR A 590 -9.70 -25.91 -1.84
CA TYR A 590 -9.56 -24.99 -2.97
C TYR A 590 -8.51 -25.45 -3.97
N LYS A 591 -7.36 -25.96 -3.51
CA LYS A 591 -6.31 -26.52 -4.40
C LYS A 591 -6.85 -27.69 -5.23
N ILE A 592 -7.67 -28.57 -4.64
CA ILE A 592 -8.32 -29.66 -5.39
C ILE A 592 -9.33 -29.14 -6.42
N LEU A 593 -10.12 -28.12 -6.10
CA LEU A 593 -11.00 -27.49 -7.08
C LEU A 593 -10.20 -26.89 -8.24
N SER A 594 -9.17 -26.12 -7.92
CA SER A 594 -8.24 -25.56 -8.90
C SER A 594 -7.65 -26.63 -9.83
N GLN A 595 -7.19 -27.75 -9.27
CA GLN A 595 -6.68 -28.88 -10.05
C GLN A 595 -7.75 -29.47 -10.98
N LEU A 596 -8.95 -29.75 -10.46
CA LEU A 596 -10.05 -30.32 -11.23
C LEU A 596 -10.46 -29.45 -12.42
N PHE A 597 -10.61 -28.15 -12.20
CA PHE A 597 -10.95 -27.21 -13.27
C PHE A 597 -9.82 -27.07 -14.31
N SER A 598 -8.56 -27.19 -13.88
CA SER A 598 -7.40 -27.13 -14.78
C SER A 598 -7.25 -28.40 -15.63
N GLU A 599 -7.39 -29.59 -15.04
CA GLU A 599 -7.26 -30.87 -15.75
C GLU A 599 -8.37 -31.12 -16.77
N ASN A 600 -9.57 -30.62 -16.48
CA ASN A 600 -10.72 -30.75 -17.38
C ASN A 600 -10.73 -29.68 -18.49
N TYR A 601 -9.82 -28.70 -18.43
CA TYR A 601 -9.61 -27.72 -19.48
C TYR A 601 -8.71 -28.26 -20.59
N LYS A 602 -9.06 -27.99 -21.84
CA LYS A 602 -8.21 -28.27 -23.02
C LYS A 602 -8.18 -27.03 -23.91
N GLU A 603 -6.99 -26.50 -24.18
CA GLU A 603 -6.78 -25.31 -25.03
C GLU A 603 -7.49 -25.44 -26.40
N GLU A 604 -7.50 -26.64 -26.98
CA GLU A 604 -8.18 -26.94 -28.25
C GLU A 604 -9.71 -26.76 -28.20
N THR A 605 -10.30 -26.64 -27.02
CA THR A 605 -11.75 -26.53 -26.79
C THR A 605 -12.20 -25.17 -26.27
N VAL A 606 -11.31 -24.19 -26.17
CA VAL A 606 -11.61 -22.82 -25.67
C VAL A 606 -12.79 -22.17 -26.40
N SER A 607 -12.89 -22.36 -27.72
CA SER A 607 -14.00 -21.83 -28.52
C SER A 607 -15.37 -22.46 -28.20
N LYS A 608 -15.39 -23.54 -27.41
CA LYS A 608 -16.58 -24.27 -26.95
C LYS A 608 -16.85 -24.08 -25.45
N GLU A 609 -15.98 -23.35 -24.74
CA GLU A 609 -16.14 -23.10 -23.32
C GLU A 609 -17.29 -22.11 -23.10
N LYS A 610 -18.15 -22.41 -22.13
CA LYS A 610 -19.31 -21.56 -21.83
C LYS A 610 -18.89 -20.39 -20.93
N PRO A 611 -19.59 -19.25 -20.96
CA PRO A 611 -19.16 -18.05 -20.25
C PRO A 611 -18.86 -18.25 -18.75
N LEU A 612 -19.73 -18.91 -17.98
CA LEU A 612 -19.48 -19.11 -16.54
C LEU A 612 -18.39 -20.14 -16.27
N GLN A 613 -18.26 -21.18 -17.11
CA GLN A 613 -17.14 -22.12 -17.05
C GLN A 613 -15.81 -21.39 -17.21
N ASN A 614 -15.68 -20.54 -18.24
CA ASN A 614 -14.48 -19.74 -18.46
C ASN A 614 -14.23 -18.75 -17.30
N GLN A 615 -15.28 -18.09 -16.80
CA GLN A 615 -15.16 -17.16 -15.68
C GLN A 615 -14.69 -17.86 -14.39
N MET A 616 -15.22 -19.05 -14.09
CA MET A 616 -14.78 -19.86 -12.95
C MET A 616 -13.34 -20.35 -13.12
N ARG A 617 -12.94 -20.71 -14.34
CA ARG A 617 -11.55 -21.06 -14.67
C ARG A 617 -10.61 -19.88 -14.39
N LEU A 618 -10.92 -18.70 -14.92
CA LEU A 618 -10.13 -17.48 -14.69
C LEU A 618 -10.08 -17.13 -13.20
N PHE A 619 -11.22 -17.24 -12.49
CA PHE A 619 -11.27 -17.05 -11.04
C PHE A 619 -10.25 -17.93 -10.32
N LEU A 620 -10.21 -19.24 -10.64
CA LEU A 620 -9.28 -20.18 -10.00
C LEU A 620 -7.82 -19.94 -10.40
N ILE A 621 -7.55 -19.53 -11.64
CA ILE A 621 -6.18 -19.16 -12.06
C ILE A 621 -5.68 -17.98 -11.25
N ILE A 622 -6.47 -16.92 -11.15
CA ILE A 622 -6.14 -15.74 -10.35
C ILE A 622 -5.98 -16.12 -8.89
N PHE A 623 -6.92 -16.91 -8.35
CA PHE A 623 -6.87 -17.35 -6.95
C PHE A 623 -5.62 -18.18 -6.63
N ASN A 624 -5.19 -19.04 -7.56
CA ASN A 624 -3.98 -19.84 -7.36
C ASN A 624 -2.72 -18.98 -7.33
N LYS A 625 -2.65 -17.93 -8.16
CA LYS A 625 -1.56 -16.94 -8.13
C LYS A 625 -1.52 -16.26 -6.75
N PHE A 626 -2.65 -15.73 -6.27
CA PHE A 626 -2.75 -15.14 -4.92
C PHE A 626 -2.43 -16.10 -3.76
N MET A 627 -2.44 -17.42 -3.97
CA MET A 627 -2.12 -18.42 -2.95
C MET A 627 -0.66 -18.93 -3.00
N HIS A 628 0.07 -18.69 -4.10
CA HIS A 628 1.36 -19.35 -4.35
C HIS A 628 2.37 -18.42 -5.01
N GLU A 629 2.96 -17.51 -4.23
CA GLU A 629 4.04 -16.66 -4.75
C GLU A 629 5.17 -16.48 -3.74
N VAL A 630 5.90 -15.37 -3.89
CA VAL A 630 7.02 -14.95 -3.08
C VAL A 630 6.54 -14.72 -1.64
N PRO A 631 7.28 -15.19 -0.62
CA PRO A 631 6.92 -14.97 0.78
C PRO A 631 6.65 -13.51 1.12
N ALA A 632 5.67 -13.27 2.00
CA ALA A 632 5.23 -11.94 2.39
C ALA A 632 5.06 -11.74 3.91
N ASP A 633 5.10 -12.78 4.73
CA ASP A 633 5.07 -12.73 6.19
C ASP A 633 6.47 -12.63 6.77
N HIS A 634 7.24 -13.72 6.77
CA HIS A 634 8.59 -13.77 7.30
C HIS A 634 9.57 -14.40 6.30
N PHE A 635 10.49 -13.58 5.78
CA PHE A 635 11.47 -13.99 4.78
C PHE A 635 12.74 -13.18 4.86
N SER A 636 13.76 -13.60 4.12
CA SER A 636 15.02 -12.89 3.99
C SER A 636 15.34 -12.53 2.54
N VAL A 637 16.02 -11.41 2.34
CA VAL A 637 16.50 -10.95 1.04
C VAL A 637 18.02 -10.80 1.08
N ASP A 638 18.71 -11.46 0.15
CA ASP A 638 20.12 -11.20 -0.10
C ASP A 638 20.25 -9.98 -1.02
N LEU A 639 20.68 -8.83 -0.49
CA LEU A 639 20.78 -7.59 -1.27
C LEU A 639 21.85 -7.64 -2.36
N LYS A 640 22.68 -8.68 -2.45
CA LYS A 640 23.64 -8.84 -3.53
C LYS A 640 23.04 -9.60 -4.71
N THR A 641 22.28 -10.66 -4.44
CA THR A 641 21.73 -11.54 -5.49
C THR A 641 20.25 -11.29 -5.78
N GLY A 642 19.53 -10.64 -4.87
CA GLY A 642 18.07 -10.51 -4.90
C GLY A 642 17.32 -11.79 -4.53
N GLU A 643 18.02 -12.83 -4.04
CA GLU A 643 17.41 -14.10 -3.64
C GLU A 643 16.51 -13.87 -2.41
N VAL A 644 15.26 -14.35 -2.49
CA VAL A 644 14.27 -14.35 -1.41
C VAL A 644 14.17 -15.77 -0.83
N LYS A 645 14.18 -15.90 0.50
CA LYS A 645 14.08 -17.19 1.22
C LYS A 645 13.17 -17.14 2.40
#